data_AF-A0AAV3A5A6-F1
#
_entry.id   AF-A0AAV3A5A6-F1
#
_cell.length_a   1.000
_cell.length_b   1.000
_cell.length_c   1.000
_cell.angle_alpha   90.00
_cell.angle_beta   90.00
_cell.angle_gamma   90.00
#
_symmetry.space_group_name_H-M   'P 1'
#
loop_
_entity.id
_entity.type
_entity.pdbx_description
1 polymer ?
#
loop_
_entity_poly.entity_id
_entity_poly.type
_entity_poly.pdbx_seq_one_letter_code
_entity_poly.pdbx_strand_id
1 'polypeptide(L)'
;MKLLFIALVMTLLGYTGYAQKLQGNLTIARLKQIGQKANSSKHVEARQSLPTQKILKETSNRQKKTIAPVNANPLVAETTQSPVVSTSKAIPQKATEQKKGTKKTKDTTTRAVKPVVGPNLTRPNSTTVKPNKLKKMIVLKEQEDITQSKPVTKKNELNNEKQETSIQKPGVAIPKPKKKSNREKELDIESLKNAQQEQQNEEKKKHKIERNGTVQHSGTQKPKILQVDKTKKPIDANSLPPLPTVLSVIPPTPHYIPSLPSGCLLSETTIACGNTKMTYLPLMTDLGLKTLYLAENEISKLPARAFAGLPNLEWLDLSKNKLDDSGLAFDVFKNLTKLKRLNLDGNRLSVLPILPSSLQELKVNDNNLLELNRHSFRGLSNLLNLEMEGNGFHDGNVSPLSFKPLKKLIYLRLNQNHFRALPSGIPSTLQELHLDNNRIEAVHEGILNKTLNLSIITLSNNRLMEDGIAPRAWIHLMNVESLDLSHNRLVHVPSFLPRGLKQLILHHNHIERIPGYVFAHMKPGLEFLHLSHNHLKDEGIHGVSFFGLYKSLTELLLDNNYLQSIPRGILNLKSLQVLRLSFNKIRYVPLNSICDTRISEDSSLVSVHLENNYINRRHIPPTAFSCIKTYYSIILRPQVNEYEEY
;
A
#
# COMPACT_ATOMS: atom_id res chain seq x y z
N MET A 1 -7.15 37.35 7.48
CA MET A 1 -7.14 36.45 6.30
C MET A 1 -6.54 37.15 5.10
N LYS A 2 -7.27 37.52 4.02
CA LYS A 2 -6.67 37.95 2.73
C LYS A 2 -5.54 39.00 2.85
N LEU A 3 -5.72 40.10 3.58
CA LEU A 3 -4.67 41.12 3.79
C LEU A 3 -3.43 40.62 4.56
N LEU A 4 -3.59 39.65 5.46
CA LEU A 4 -2.47 39.01 6.17
C LEU A 4 -1.68 38.07 5.25
N PHE A 5 -2.37 37.37 4.34
CA PHE A 5 -1.73 36.55 3.31
C PHE A 5 -0.94 37.42 2.32
N ILE A 6 -1.51 38.55 1.88
CA ILE A 6 -0.82 39.54 1.04
C ILE A 6 0.41 40.09 1.76
N ALA A 7 0.30 40.49 3.04
CA ALA A 7 1.45 40.97 3.81
C ALA A 7 2.56 39.91 3.93
N LEU A 8 2.21 38.63 4.17
CA LEU A 8 3.17 37.53 4.23
C LEU A 8 3.90 37.32 2.89
N VAL A 9 3.17 37.36 1.77
CA VAL A 9 3.74 37.26 0.41
C VAL A 9 4.67 38.43 0.11
N MET A 10 4.29 39.66 0.48
CA MET A 10 5.15 40.85 0.29
C MET A 10 6.43 40.79 1.12
N THR A 11 6.40 40.23 2.33
CA THR A 11 7.61 39.97 3.14
C THR A 11 8.51 38.91 2.48
N LEU A 12 7.92 37.82 1.97
CA LEU A 12 8.67 36.75 1.27
C LEU A 12 9.28 37.21 -0.07
N LEU A 13 8.74 38.27 -0.66
CA LEU A 13 9.29 38.94 -1.86
C LEU A 13 10.22 40.13 -1.51
N GLY A 14 10.61 40.31 -0.25
CA GLY A 14 11.57 41.34 0.19
C GLY A 14 11.00 42.76 0.38
N TYR A 15 9.72 43.00 0.08
CA TYR A 15 9.07 44.32 0.22
C TYR A 15 8.62 44.60 1.68
N THR A 16 9.54 44.45 2.62
CA THR A 16 9.33 44.48 4.08
C THR A 16 8.61 45.75 4.57
N GLY A 17 9.01 46.93 4.08
CA GLY A 17 8.39 48.20 4.48
C GLY A 17 6.91 48.32 4.08
N TYR A 18 6.51 47.75 2.94
CA TYR A 18 5.10 47.70 2.55
C TYR A 18 4.32 46.68 3.39
N ALA A 19 4.91 45.53 3.69
CA ALA A 19 4.29 44.54 4.57
C ALA A 19 4.05 45.09 6.00
N GLN A 20 5.01 45.80 6.57
CA GLN A 20 4.86 46.50 7.85
C GLN A 20 3.75 47.56 7.83
N LYS A 21 3.67 48.37 6.76
CA LYS A 21 2.61 49.39 6.61
C LYS A 21 1.21 48.77 6.49
N LEU A 22 1.09 47.61 5.83
CA LEU A 22 -0.12 46.80 5.80
C LEU A 22 -0.50 46.22 7.18
N GLN A 23 0.49 45.74 7.95
CA GLN A 23 0.27 45.23 9.31
C GLN A 23 -0.15 46.34 10.29
N GLY A 24 0.46 47.52 10.22
CA GLY A 24 0.08 48.67 11.05
C GLY A 24 -1.39 49.08 10.86
N ASN A 25 -1.84 49.17 9.60
CA ASN A 25 -3.24 49.47 9.27
C ASN A 25 -4.21 48.37 9.78
N LEU A 26 -3.80 47.10 9.76
CA LEU A 26 -4.57 45.99 10.34
C LEU A 26 -4.72 46.10 11.87
N THR A 27 -3.68 46.56 12.57
CA THR A 27 -3.72 46.80 14.02
C THR A 27 -4.63 47.98 14.37
N ILE A 28 -4.54 49.09 13.63
CA ILE A 28 -5.43 50.27 13.80
C ILE A 28 -6.89 49.89 13.55
N ALA A 29 -7.18 49.07 12.53
CA ALA A 29 -8.53 48.57 12.25
C ALA A 29 -9.09 47.69 13.39
N ARG A 30 -8.25 46.83 14.00
CA ARG A 30 -8.63 46.05 15.19
C ARG A 30 -8.92 46.93 16.40
N LEU A 31 -8.09 47.94 16.67
CA LEU A 31 -8.32 48.87 17.79
C LEU A 31 -9.63 49.65 17.63
N LYS A 32 -9.96 50.11 16.41
CA LYS A 32 -11.27 50.73 16.12
C LYS A 32 -12.45 49.77 16.37
N GLN A 33 -12.33 48.49 16.02
CA GLN A 33 -13.38 47.49 16.33
C GLN A 33 -13.53 47.21 17.84
N ILE A 34 -12.44 47.25 18.61
CA ILE A 34 -12.49 47.06 20.06
C ILE A 34 -13.18 48.27 20.73
N GLY A 35 -12.84 49.50 20.33
CA GLY A 35 -13.51 50.71 20.82
C GLY A 35 -15.01 50.73 20.50
N GLN A 36 -15.42 50.28 19.31
CA GLN A 36 -16.84 50.18 18.95
C GLN A 36 -17.62 49.15 19.79
N LYS A 37 -16.97 48.09 20.29
CA LYS A 37 -17.63 47.15 21.22
C LYS A 37 -17.80 47.74 22.62
N ALA A 38 -16.84 48.51 23.12
CA ALA A 38 -16.93 49.11 24.46
C ALA A 38 -18.18 50.00 24.62
N ASN A 39 -18.52 50.80 23.61
CA ASN A 39 -19.73 51.65 23.63
C ASN A 39 -21.06 50.88 23.57
N SER A 40 -21.06 49.57 23.26
CA SER A 40 -22.29 48.76 23.20
C SER A 40 -22.73 48.15 24.53
N SER A 41 -21.93 48.34 25.60
CA SER A 41 -22.12 47.66 26.90
C SER A 41 -22.66 48.57 28.02
N LYS A 42 -23.27 49.72 27.69
CA LYS A 42 -23.69 50.74 28.68
C LYS A 42 -25.20 50.99 28.79
N HIS A 43 -26.04 50.11 28.25
CA HIS A 43 -27.48 50.13 28.49
C HIS A 43 -28.01 48.74 28.86
N VAL A 44 -29.09 48.74 29.66
CA VAL A 44 -29.79 47.59 30.27
C VAL A 44 -29.18 47.07 31.59
N GLU A 45 -29.22 47.92 32.62
CA GLU A 45 -29.42 47.50 34.01
C GLU A 45 -30.65 48.24 34.59
N ALA A 46 -31.75 47.54 34.85
CA ALA A 46 -32.86 48.04 35.69
C ALA A 46 -33.91 46.94 36.01
N ARG A 47 -34.00 46.54 37.30
CA ARG A 47 -35.22 46.05 38.01
C ARG A 47 -35.87 44.71 37.55
N GLN A 48 -36.64 43.98 38.37
CA GLN A 48 -36.54 43.60 39.79
C GLN A 48 -37.60 42.51 40.14
N SER A 49 -37.43 41.83 41.29
CA SER A 49 -38.45 41.06 42.06
C SER A 49 -39.11 39.75 41.53
N LEU A 50 -39.21 38.79 42.47
CA LEU A 50 -40.03 37.55 42.54
C LEU A 50 -41.40 37.86 43.26
N PRO A 51 -42.27 36.92 43.74
CA PRO A 51 -42.28 35.43 43.75
C PRO A 51 -43.66 34.69 43.51
N THR A 52 -43.64 33.33 43.53
CA THR A 52 -44.75 32.39 43.97
C THR A 52 -46.05 32.27 43.11
N GLN A 53 -46.95 31.25 43.22
CA GLN A 53 -47.12 30.07 44.12
C GLN A 53 -47.99 28.93 43.49
N LYS A 54 -47.91 27.68 44.03
CA LYS A 54 -48.95 26.60 44.10
C LYS A 54 -49.50 25.90 42.81
N ILE A 55 -50.32 24.82 42.86
CA ILE A 55 -50.22 23.47 43.51
C ILE A 55 -51.43 22.56 43.13
N LEU A 56 -51.24 21.24 42.88
CA LEU A 56 -52.26 20.15 42.76
C LEU A 56 -53.33 20.32 41.61
N LYS A 57 -54.21 19.38 41.20
CA LYS A 57 -54.54 17.96 41.57
C LYS A 57 -55.32 17.24 40.43
N GLU A 58 -55.24 15.89 40.36
CA GLU A 58 -56.29 14.90 39.92
C GLU A 58 -57.06 15.02 38.56
N THR A 59 -57.91 14.08 38.11
CA THR A 59 -57.76 12.62 37.75
C THR A 59 -58.89 12.21 36.76
N SER A 60 -58.83 11.01 36.14
CA SER A 60 -59.95 10.32 35.42
C SER A 60 -60.42 10.97 34.08
N ASN A 61 -61.09 10.32 33.09
CA ASN A 61 -61.54 8.93 32.77
C ASN A 61 -61.93 8.91 31.25
N ARG A 62 -62.35 7.86 30.49
CA ARG A 62 -62.64 6.40 30.66
C ARG A 62 -62.72 5.73 29.24
N GLN A 63 -62.35 4.44 29.11
CA GLN A 63 -62.81 3.47 28.05
C GLN A 63 -62.35 3.70 26.58
N LYS A 64 -62.13 2.70 25.70
CA LYS A 64 -62.04 1.20 25.69
C LYS A 64 -61.05 0.82 24.55
N LYS A 65 -60.09 -0.12 24.67
CA LYS A 65 -60.15 -1.61 24.48
C LYS A 65 -60.77 -2.07 23.14
N THR A 66 -60.31 -3.13 22.44
CA THR A 66 -59.85 -4.47 22.90
C THR A 66 -58.98 -5.16 21.80
N ILE A 67 -57.75 -5.67 22.07
CA ILE A 67 -57.27 -7.10 22.10
C ILE A 67 -57.19 -7.89 20.75
N ALA A 68 -56.20 -8.77 20.63
CA ALA A 68 -55.88 -9.77 19.55
C ALA A 68 -55.31 -11.07 20.21
N PRO A 69 -54.69 -12.08 19.52
CA PRO A 69 -54.69 -12.57 18.12
C PRO A 69 -55.04 -14.11 18.04
N VAL A 70 -54.69 -14.85 16.95
CA VAL A 70 -54.18 -16.28 16.88
C VAL A 70 -54.32 -16.93 15.47
N ASN A 71 -53.54 -17.99 15.17
CA ASN A 71 -53.39 -18.73 13.89
C ASN A 71 -54.52 -19.74 13.53
N ALA A 72 -54.69 -20.09 12.22
CA ALA A 72 -54.58 -21.46 11.65
C ALA A 72 -55.05 -21.61 10.16
N ASN A 73 -54.54 -22.64 9.47
CA ASN A 73 -54.98 -23.25 8.17
C ASN A 73 -55.97 -24.43 8.46
N PRO A 74 -56.71 -25.11 7.51
CA PRO A 74 -56.24 -25.59 6.17
C PRO A 74 -57.24 -25.97 4.99
N LEU A 75 -56.67 -26.21 3.78
CA LEU A 75 -56.90 -27.29 2.76
C LEU A 75 -58.22 -27.55 1.93
N VAL A 76 -58.01 -28.35 0.84
CA VAL A 76 -58.91 -29.06 -0.14
C VAL A 76 -59.66 -28.17 -1.18
N ALA A 77 -59.88 -28.51 -2.48
CA ALA A 77 -59.73 -29.75 -3.28
C ALA A 77 -59.41 -29.56 -4.80
N GLU A 78 -58.80 -30.59 -5.43
CA GLU A 78 -58.96 -31.20 -6.81
C GLU A 78 -59.12 -30.33 -8.12
N THR A 79 -58.82 -30.76 -9.36
CA THR A 79 -58.75 -32.12 -9.99
C THR A 79 -57.87 -32.19 -11.30
N THR A 80 -57.19 -33.32 -11.52
CA THR A 80 -56.83 -34.05 -12.79
C THR A 80 -56.18 -33.43 -14.08
N GLN A 81 -55.05 -34.06 -14.46
CA GLN A 81 -54.68 -34.67 -15.78
C GLN A 81 -53.84 -33.94 -16.87
N SER A 82 -53.08 -34.76 -17.61
CA SER A 82 -52.15 -34.52 -18.74
C SER A 82 -52.34 -35.71 -19.75
N PRO A 83 -51.43 -36.19 -20.66
CA PRO A 83 -49.98 -35.97 -20.94
C PRO A 83 -49.67 -35.58 -22.43
N VAL A 84 -48.44 -35.56 -22.98
CA VAL A 84 -47.60 -36.70 -23.50
C VAL A 84 -46.19 -36.22 -23.95
N VAL A 85 -45.11 -36.89 -23.47
CA VAL A 85 -43.84 -37.37 -24.14
C VAL A 85 -43.10 -36.43 -25.16
N SER A 86 -41.75 -36.26 -25.23
CA SER A 86 -40.63 -37.20 -25.00
C SER A 86 -39.26 -36.60 -24.53
N THR A 87 -38.53 -37.45 -23.81
CA THR A 87 -37.07 -37.77 -23.80
C THR A 87 -36.16 -37.35 -25.00
N SER A 88 -34.81 -37.31 -24.94
CA SER A 88 -33.77 -37.28 -23.86
C SER A 88 -32.33 -37.30 -24.44
N LYS A 89 -31.29 -37.00 -23.62
CA LYS A 89 -29.86 -37.43 -23.74
C LYS A 89 -28.94 -36.94 -24.89
N ALA A 90 -27.89 -36.19 -24.49
CA ALA A 90 -26.44 -36.48 -24.64
C ALA A 90 -25.70 -36.57 -26.02
N ILE A 91 -24.71 -35.66 -26.23
CA ILE A 91 -23.34 -35.74 -26.85
C ILE A 91 -23.01 -36.72 -28.03
N PRO A 92 -21.94 -36.52 -28.86
CA PRO A 92 -21.06 -35.36 -29.15
C PRO A 92 -20.92 -35.11 -30.69
N GLN A 93 -19.74 -34.71 -31.20
CA GLN A 93 -19.22 -34.85 -32.59
C GLN A 93 -19.64 -33.82 -33.68
N LYS A 94 -18.83 -33.51 -34.72
CA LYS A 94 -17.35 -33.54 -34.93
C LYS A 94 -17.00 -32.67 -36.16
N ALA A 95 -15.71 -32.56 -36.51
CA ALA A 95 -15.22 -31.94 -37.74
C ALA A 95 -15.57 -32.73 -39.01
N THR A 96 -15.62 -32.06 -40.17
CA THR A 96 -15.70 -32.64 -41.51
C THR A 96 -14.63 -32.06 -42.44
N GLU A 97 -13.64 -32.86 -42.82
CA GLU A 97 -12.89 -32.66 -44.07
C GLU A 97 -13.75 -33.07 -45.28
N GLN A 98 -13.44 -32.55 -46.47
CA GLN A 98 -13.65 -33.29 -47.71
C GLN A 98 -12.35 -33.37 -48.53
N LYS A 99 -12.14 -34.50 -49.22
CA LYS A 99 -10.90 -34.85 -49.92
C LYS A 99 -11.11 -34.94 -51.43
N LYS A 100 -10.12 -34.46 -52.20
CA LYS A 100 -9.65 -34.92 -53.54
C LYS A 100 -8.62 -33.91 -54.09
N GLY A 101 -7.51 -34.27 -54.75
CA GLY A 101 -6.91 -35.60 -54.93
C GLY A 101 -5.63 -35.61 -55.81
N THR A 102 -4.47 -35.88 -55.20
CA THR A 102 -3.23 -36.54 -55.73
C THR A 102 -2.78 -36.43 -57.21
N LYS A 103 -1.54 -35.95 -57.42
CA LYS A 103 -0.41 -36.52 -58.22
C LYS A 103 0.87 -35.71 -57.89
N LYS A 104 2.01 -36.27 -57.43
CA LYS A 104 3.13 -36.94 -58.18
C LYS A 104 3.58 -36.10 -59.40
N THR A 105 4.85 -35.70 -59.59
CA THR A 105 6.20 -36.32 -59.39
C THR A 105 7.29 -35.24 -59.09
N LYS A 106 8.60 -35.46 -58.80
CA LYS A 106 9.50 -36.54 -58.24
C LYS A 106 10.98 -35.98 -58.30
N ASP A 107 11.98 -36.65 -57.71
CA ASP A 107 13.47 -36.52 -57.93
C ASP A 107 14.18 -35.23 -57.38
N THR A 108 15.14 -35.24 -56.43
CA THR A 108 16.54 -35.78 -56.29
C THR A 108 17.63 -34.87 -56.91
N THR A 109 18.86 -34.64 -56.38
CA THR A 109 19.68 -35.37 -55.36
C THR A 109 20.86 -34.52 -54.78
N THR A 110 21.43 -34.91 -53.61
CA THR A 110 22.82 -34.63 -53.10
C THR A 110 23.24 -33.16 -52.81
N ARG A 111 24.28 -32.83 -52.01
CA ARG A 111 25.30 -33.58 -51.20
C ARG A 111 25.67 -32.76 -49.94
N ALA A 112 26.38 -33.34 -48.96
CA ALA A 112 26.80 -32.68 -47.71
C ALA A 112 28.32 -32.76 -47.42
N VAL A 113 28.87 -31.78 -46.66
CA VAL A 113 30.19 -31.84 -45.96
C VAL A 113 30.16 -31.02 -44.64
N LYS A 114 30.89 -31.51 -43.61
CA LYS A 114 31.29 -30.95 -42.28
C LYS A 114 32.51 -31.78 -41.80
N PRO A 115 33.12 -31.64 -40.58
CA PRO A 115 33.07 -30.58 -39.55
C PRO A 115 34.01 -29.38 -39.87
N VAL A 116 34.95 -28.76 -39.09
CA VAL A 116 35.63 -28.87 -37.75
C VAL A 116 36.22 -27.44 -37.42
N VAL A 117 36.81 -27.00 -36.28
CA VAL A 117 37.24 -27.49 -34.93
C VAL A 117 36.98 -26.37 -33.87
N GLY A 118 37.27 -26.59 -32.58
CA GLY A 118 37.51 -25.55 -31.55
C GLY A 118 39.02 -25.23 -31.33
N PRO A 119 39.50 -24.70 -30.17
CA PRO A 119 38.93 -24.88 -28.80
C PRO A 119 38.94 -23.65 -27.84
N ASN A 120 38.34 -23.84 -26.64
CA ASN A 120 38.61 -23.26 -25.28
C ASN A 120 38.95 -21.74 -25.12
N LEU A 121 38.38 -20.99 -24.16
CA LEU A 121 38.52 -21.18 -22.70
C LEU A 121 37.47 -20.43 -21.82
N THR A 122 37.04 -21.10 -20.73
CA THR A 122 36.62 -20.61 -19.38
C THR A 122 35.81 -19.30 -19.13
N ARG A 123 34.68 -19.46 -18.41
CA ARG A 123 34.21 -18.52 -17.37
C ARG A 123 35.06 -18.63 -16.08
N PRO A 124 34.97 -17.65 -15.17
CA PRO A 124 34.80 -17.97 -13.74
C PRO A 124 33.58 -17.28 -13.09
N ASN A 125 33.34 -17.58 -11.80
CA ASN A 125 32.13 -17.22 -11.04
C ASN A 125 32.26 -15.93 -10.19
N SER A 126 31.13 -15.55 -9.57
CA SER A 126 30.92 -14.42 -8.66
C SER A 126 31.85 -14.31 -7.44
N THR A 127 32.02 -13.09 -6.92
CA THR A 127 32.18 -12.84 -5.48
C THR A 127 31.54 -11.52 -5.05
N THR A 128 31.17 -11.41 -3.77
CA THR A 128 30.41 -10.30 -3.17
C THR A 128 31.30 -9.23 -2.54
N VAL A 129 31.06 -7.95 -2.81
CA VAL A 129 31.55 -6.83 -1.95
C VAL A 129 30.50 -5.70 -1.87
N LYS A 130 30.40 -5.05 -0.71
CA LYS A 130 29.58 -3.84 -0.48
C LYS A 130 30.36 -2.57 -0.86
N PRO A 131 29.70 -1.46 -1.24
CA PRO A 131 30.23 -0.13 -0.98
C PRO A 131 29.86 0.30 0.45
N ASN A 132 30.86 0.60 1.28
CA ASN A 132 30.64 1.27 2.57
C ASN A 132 30.76 2.79 2.38
N LYS A 133 30.25 3.58 3.34
CA LYS A 133 30.39 5.04 3.31
C LYS A 133 31.88 5.44 3.30
N LEU A 134 32.27 6.35 2.41
CA LEU A 134 33.47 7.17 2.62
C LEU A 134 33.18 8.63 2.26
N LYS A 135 33.25 9.51 3.26
CA LYS A 135 33.33 10.96 3.01
C LYS A 135 34.74 11.25 2.50
N LYS A 136 34.88 11.98 1.40
CA LYS A 136 36.03 12.86 1.20
C LYS A 136 35.54 14.29 1.08
N MET A 137 35.98 15.10 2.04
CA MET A 137 35.76 16.53 2.10
C MET A 137 36.94 17.18 1.39
N ILE A 138 36.71 17.76 0.21
CA ILE A 138 37.70 18.60 -0.47
C ILE A 138 37.27 20.04 -0.26
N VAL A 139 38.07 20.79 0.48
CA VAL A 139 37.97 22.24 0.59
C VAL A 139 38.89 22.83 -0.48
N LEU A 140 38.31 23.58 -1.42
CA LEU A 140 39.05 24.58 -2.18
C LEU A 140 38.36 25.92 -1.97
N LYS A 141 39.19 26.94 -1.73
CA LYS A 141 38.80 28.35 -1.74
C LYS A 141 39.18 28.92 -3.09
N GLU A 142 38.32 29.75 -3.65
CA GLU A 142 38.64 30.89 -4.51
C GLU A 142 37.37 31.76 -4.41
N GLN A 143 37.35 32.72 -3.47
CA GLN A 143 37.87 34.09 -3.58
C GLN A 143 37.17 34.94 -4.65
N GLU A 144 36.80 36.12 -4.21
CA GLU A 144 36.07 37.14 -4.98
C GLU A 144 37.04 37.86 -5.92
N ASP A 145 36.51 38.39 -7.03
CA ASP A 145 37.09 39.58 -7.63
C ASP A 145 35.98 40.58 -8.01
N ILE A 146 36.29 41.87 -7.92
CA ILE A 146 35.32 42.96 -7.85
C ILE A 146 35.52 43.89 -9.04
N THR A 147 34.51 43.98 -9.92
CA THR A 147 34.41 45.08 -10.88
C THR A 147 33.09 45.83 -10.71
N GLN A 148 33.19 47.16 -10.58
CA GLN A 148 32.06 48.06 -10.39
C GLN A 148 31.65 48.69 -11.72
N SER A 149 30.34 48.88 -11.93
CA SER A 149 29.84 50.00 -12.73
C SER A 149 28.46 50.44 -12.21
N LYS A 150 28.15 51.74 -12.36
CA LYS A 150 26.96 52.40 -11.79
C LYS A 150 25.88 52.65 -12.85
N PRO A 151 24.60 52.79 -12.45
CA PRO A 151 23.50 52.98 -13.39
C PRO A 151 23.46 54.39 -13.99
N VAL A 152 22.88 54.50 -15.19
CA VAL A 152 22.55 55.78 -15.83
C VAL A 152 21.04 55.87 -16.02
N THR A 153 20.46 57.03 -15.72
CA THR A 153 19.03 57.32 -15.87
C THR A 153 18.78 58.53 -16.77
N LYS A 154 17.92 58.37 -17.77
CA LYS A 154 17.09 59.40 -18.46
C LYS A 154 15.93 58.62 -19.10
N LYS A 155 14.65 58.78 -18.70
CA LYS A 155 13.72 59.93 -18.78
C LYS A 155 13.21 60.25 -20.19
N ASN A 156 11.89 60.00 -20.34
CA ASN A 156 10.93 60.69 -21.23
C ASN A 156 11.13 60.40 -22.75
N GLU A 157 10.17 60.48 -23.68
CA GLU A 157 8.76 60.93 -23.80
C GLU A 157 7.96 59.96 -24.72
N LEU A 158 6.63 59.97 -24.92
CA LEU A 158 5.41 60.45 -24.22
C LEU A 158 4.18 59.98 -25.08
N ASN A 159 2.93 60.11 -24.58
CA ASN A 159 1.65 59.98 -25.35
C ASN A 159 1.27 58.57 -25.90
N ASN A 160 0.00 58.28 -26.23
CA ASN A 160 -1.26 58.57 -25.52
C ASN A 160 -2.40 57.63 -26.03
N GLU A 161 -3.64 57.86 -25.57
CA GLU A 161 -4.91 57.22 -25.99
C GLU A 161 -5.07 55.74 -25.55
N LYS A 162 -6.10 55.29 -24.82
CA LYS A 162 -7.56 55.57 -24.77
C LYS A 162 -8.35 55.08 -25.99
N GLN A 163 -9.08 53.99 -25.79
CA GLN A 163 -10.52 53.97 -26.11
C GLN A 163 -11.27 53.08 -25.12
N GLU A 164 -12.39 53.58 -24.61
CA GLU A 164 -13.39 52.80 -23.88
C GLU A 164 -14.50 52.39 -24.84
N THR A 165 -15.15 51.26 -24.60
CA THR A 165 -16.58 51.10 -24.94
C THR A 165 -17.18 49.99 -24.11
N SER A 166 -18.45 50.17 -23.72
CA SER A 166 -19.18 49.22 -22.87
C SER A 166 -20.43 48.71 -23.59
N ILE A 167 -20.70 47.41 -23.51
CA ILE A 167 -22.03 46.82 -23.75
C ILE A 167 -22.34 45.81 -22.62
N GLN A 168 -23.63 45.59 -22.39
CA GLN A 168 -24.24 45.16 -21.13
C GLN A 168 -24.24 43.63 -20.87
N LYS A 169 -24.65 43.26 -19.65
CA LYS A 169 -25.01 41.88 -19.25
C LYS A 169 -26.49 41.60 -19.53
N PRO A 170 -26.85 40.31 -19.64
CA PRO A 170 -27.73 39.70 -18.63
C PRO A 170 -27.03 38.53 -17.91
N GLY A 171 -27.55 37.95 -16.82
CA GLY A 171 -28.77 38.31 -16.07
C GLY A 171 -29.42 37.13 -15.34
N VAL A 172 -28.68 36.36 -14.54
CA VAL A 172 -29.21 35.22 -13.77
C VAL A 172 -28.83 35.33 -12.29
N ALA A 173 -29.77 35.04 -11.38
CA ALA A 173 -29.59 35.14 -9.94
C ALA A 173 -29.43 33.76 -9.27
N ILE A 174 -28.64 33.71 -8.19
CA ILE A 174 -28.46 32.51 -7.34
C ILE A 174 -28.70 32.90 -5.86
N PRO A 175 -29.38 32.07 -5.04
CA PRO A 175 -29.81 32.49 -3.70
C PRO A 175 -28.69 32.61 -2.67
N LYS A 176 -28.90 33.44 -1.64
CA LYS A 176 -28.05 33.53 -0.44
C LYS A 176 -28.43 32.44 0.58
N PRO A 177 -27.48 31.74 1.21
CA PRO A 177 -27.79 30.75 2.25
C PRO A 177 -28.31 31.40 3.54
N LYS A 178 -29.22 30.70 4.24
CA LYS A 178 -29.81 31.13 5.51
C LYS A 178 -28.80 31.04 6.66
N LYS A 179 -28.82 32.01 7.59
CA LYS A 179 -28.05 31.92 8.85
C LYS A 179 -28.68 30.86 9.77
N LYS A 180 -27.88 29.91 10.25
CA LYS A 180 -28.24 29.05 11.41
C LYS A 180 -27.98 29.77 12.74
N SER A 181 -28.59 29.26 13.81
CA SER A 181 -28.64 29.89 15.14
C SER A 181 -27.42 29.55 16.01
N ASN A 182 -27.10 30.42 17.00
CA ASN A 182 -26.04 30.17 17.99
C ASN A 182 -26.33 28.97 18.92
N ARG A 183 -27.58 28.48 18.98
CA ARG A 183 -28.05 27.46 19.93
C ARG A 183 -27.44 26.05 19.73
N GLU A 184 -26.74 25.83 18.61
CA GLU A 184 -26.04 24.56 18.33
C GLU A 184 -24.62 24.50 18.94
N LYS A 185 -24.13 25.55 19.63
CA LYS A 185 -22.76 25.60 20.17
C LYS A 185 -22.62 25.40 21.68
N GLU A 186 -23.71 25.41 22.44
CA GLU A 186 -23.66 25.25 23.90
C GLU A 186 -23.74 23.77 24.31
N LEU A 187 -24.40 22.92 23.50
CA LEU A 187 -24.55 21.48 23.74
C LEU A 187 -23.23 20.69 23.64
N ASP A 188 -22.29 21.14 22.81
CA ASP A 188 -20.95 20.53 22.68
C ASP A 188 -20.03 20.82 23.89
N ILE A 189 -20.32 21.86 24.68
CA ILE A 189 -19.49 22.26 25.82
C ILE A 189 -19.91 21.52 27.10
N GLU A 190 -21.21 21.29 27.30
CA GLU A 190 -21.72 20.51 28.43
C GLU A 190 -21.30 19.02 28.34
N SER A 191 -21.34 18.46 27.14
CA SER A 191 -20.92 17.08 26.87
C SER A 191 -19.40 16.88 27.09
N LEU A 192 -18.56 17.83 26.68
CA LEU A 192 -17.11 17.80 26.92
C LEU A 192 -16.74 17.87 28.42
N LYS A 193 -17.49 18.61 29.24
CA LYS A 193 -17.28 18.64 30.71
C LYS A 193 -17.61 17.28 31.35
N ASN A 194 -18.74 16.69 30.97
CA ASN A 194 -19.18 15.41 31.55
C ASN A 194 -18.17 14.28 31.29
N ALA A 195 -17.59 14.23 30.07
CA ALA A 195 -16.54 13.27 29.74
C ALA A 195 -15.25 13.43 30.59
N GLN A 196 -14.90 14.66 30.99
CA GLN A 196 -13.77 14.91 31.90
C GLN A 196 -14.10 14.53 33.36
N GLN A 197 -15.35 14.70 33.77
CA GLN A 197 -15.83 14.33 35.10
C GLN A 197 -15.77 12.80 35.34
N GLU A 198 -16.07 11.99 34.33
CA GLU A 198 -15.99 10.52 34.42
C GLU A 198 -14.56 10.01 34.51
N GLN A 199 -13.62 10.54 33.72
CA GLN A 199 -12.22 10.14 33.77
C GLN A 199 -11.58 10.38 35.16
N GLN A 200 -11.89 11.52 35.81
CA GLN A 200 -11.42 11.79 37.17
C GLN A 200 -12.02 10.86 38.24
N ASN A 201 -13.15 10.22 37.97
CA ASN A 201 -13.76 9.24 38.88
C ASN A 201 -13.17 7.84 38.72
N GLU A 202 -12.65 7.47 37.55
CA GLU A 202 -11.90 6.22 37.37
C GLU A 202 -10.53 6.24 38.04
N GLU A 203 -9.78 7.36 37.94
CA GLU A 203 -8.47 7.49 38.60
C GLU A 203 -8.59 7.43 40.13
N LYS A 204 -9.65 8.03 40.69
CA LYS A 204 -9.99 7.95 42.12
C LYS A 204 -10.38 6.52 42.56
N LYS A 205 -10.83 5.65 41.66
CA LYS A 205 -11.02 4.21 41.96
C LYS A 205 -9.70 3.45 41.96
N LYS A 206 -8.77 3.74 41.04
CA LYS A 206 -7.45 3.06 40.97
C LYS A 206 -6.62 3.30 42.23
N HIS A 207 -6.54 4.55 42.71
CA HIS A 207 -5.78 4.87 43.93
C HIS A 207 -6.41 4.40 45.27
N LYS A 208 -7.55 3.68 45.24
CA LYS A 208 -8.15 3.09 46.46
C LYS A 208 -7.95 1.58 46.60
N ILE A 209 -7.14 0.95 45.73
CA ILE A 209 -6.90 -0.50 45.73
C ILE A 209 -5.46 -0.87 46.12
N GLU A 210 -4.48 0.03 45.98
CA GLU A 210 -3.06 -0.23 46.32
C GLU A 210 -2.68 0.16 47.76
N ARG A 211 -3.64 0.19 48.70
CA ARG A 211 -3.40 0.36 50.13
C ARG A 211 -4.29 -0.54 50.99
N ASN A 212 -3.92 -1.82 51.07
CA ASN A 212 -3.99 -2.69 52.25
C ASN A 212 -3.56 -4.11 51.84
N GLY A 213 -2.61 -4.73 52.56
CA GLY A 213 -2.07 -6.04 52.16
C GLY A 213 -0.88 -6.58 52.96
N THR A 214 -0.86 -6.40 54.27
CA THR A 214 0.15 -7.00 55.16
C THR A 214 -0.39 -8.23 55.90
N VAL A 215 0.52 -9.14 56.26
CA VAL A 215 0.28 -10.51 56.74
C VAL A 215 -0.21 -10.59 58.19
N GLN A 216 -1.15 -11.51 58.51
CA GLN A 216 -1.11 -12.34 59.74
C GLN A 216 -2.08 -13.56 59.73
N HIS A 217 -2.06 -14.35 60.81
CA HIS A 217 -2.48 -15.77 60.88
C HIS A 217 -3.75 -16.04 61.71
N SER A 218 -4.35 -17.23 61.49
CA SER A 218 -5.23 -18.00 62.39
C SER A 218 -6.64 -17.42 62.69
N GLY A 219 -7.66 -18.22 63.04
CA GLY A 219 -7.78 -19.69 63.04
C GLY A 219 -9.03 -20.17 63.81
N THR A 220 -9.61 -21.33 63.45
CA THR A 220 -10.75 -21.96 64.17
C THR A 220 -10.79 -23.48 63.92
N GLN A 221 -11.56 -24.25 64.73
CA GLN A 221 -11.26 -25.67 65.02
C GLN A 221 -12.24 -26.72 64.43
N LYS A 222 -11.75 -27.98 64.37
CA LYS A 222 -12.45 -29.23 64.00
C LYS A 222 -13.49 -29.67 65.05
N PRO A 223 -14.47 -30.53 64.71
CA PRO A 223 -14.37 -32.01 64.93
C PRO A 223 -14.98 -32.85 63.76
N LYS A 224 -14.86 -34.21 63.61
CA LYS A 224 -14.08 -35.31 64.25
C LYS A 224 -14.21 -36.63 63.41
N ILE A 225 -13.14 -37.46 63.35
CA ILE A 225 -13.12 -38.97 63.39
C ILE A 225 -13.80 -39.71 62.18
N LEU A 226 -13.46 -40.94 61.71
CA LEU A 226 -12.62 -42.10 62.11
C LEU A 226 -11.27 -42.16 61.33
N GLN A 227 -10.12 -42.57 61.92
CA GLN A 227 -9.55 -43.94 62.12
C GLN A 227 -9.23 -44.71 60.81
N VAL A 228 -8.15 -45.49 60.63
CA VAL A 228 -6.94 -45.90 61.42
C VAL A 228 -5.89 -46.43 60.40
N ASP A 229 -4.56 -46.60 60.59
CA ASP A 229 -3.65 -46.68 61.77
C ASP A 229 -2.24 -46.05 61.48
N LYS A 230 -1.23 -46.34 62.33
CA LYS A 230 0.22 -46.32 61.99
C LYS A 230 1.02 -47.43 62.70
N THR A 231 1.81 -48.22 61.97
CA THR A 231 2.82 -49.12 62.58
C THR A 231 4.25 -48.95 62.04
N LYS A 232 5.16 -48.55 62.96
CA LYS A 232 6.59 -48.90 63.07
C LYS A 232 7.59 -48.49 61.95
N LYS A 233 8.34 -47.41 62.26
CA LYS A 233 9.82 -47.21 62.32
C LYS A 233 10.81 -48.01 61.42
N PRO A 234 12.01 -47.44 61.14
CA PRO A 234 12.89 -47.84 60.04
C PRO A 234 13.85 -49.01 60.35
N ILE A 235 14.46 -49.55 59.30
CA ILE A 235 15.59 -50.49 59.31
C ILE A 235 16.68 -49.95 58.36
N ASP A 236 17.93 -50.26 58.65
CA ASP A 236 19.15 -49.73 58.02
C ASP A 236 19.67 -50.62 56.86
N ALA A 237 20.87 -50.33 56.36
CA ALA A 237 21.47 -50.85 55.13
C ALA A 237 21.78 -52.37 55.07
N ASN A 238 22.21 -52.79 53.87
CA ASN A 238 22.82 -54.08 53.48
C ASN A 238 21.89 -55.26 53.13
N SER A 239 21.31 -55.23 51.92
CA SER A 239 21.26 -56.41 51.02
C SER A 239 20.72 -56.05 49.63
N LEU A 240 21.62 -55.80 48.67
CA LEU A 240 21.31 -55.67 47.24
C LEU A 240 22.26 -56.58 46.44
N PRO A 241 21.76 -57.46 45.55
CA PRO A 241 22.61 -58.29 44.71
C PRO A 241 23.35 -57.45 43.64
N PRO A 242 24.51 -57.92 43.14
CA PRO A 242 25.39 -57.12 42.29
C PRO A 242 24.87 -56.91 40.86
N LEU A 243 25.33 -55.82 40.25
CA LEU A 243 25.10 -55.47 38.85
C LEU A 243 25.80 -56.48 37.90
N PRO A 244 25.17 -56.90 36.79
CA PRO A 244 25.87 -57.57 35.69
C PRO A 244 26.68 -56.54 34.89
N THR A 245 28.01 -56.60 34.96
CA THR A 245 28.90 -55.72 34.20
C THR A 245 29.21 -56.30 32.81
N VAL A 246 29.21 -55.44 31.79
CA VAL A 246 29.66 -55.70 30.40
C VAL A 246 28.98 -56.86 29.64
N LEU A 247 28.01 -56.51 28.80
CA LEU A 247 27.85 -57.17 27.50
C LEU A 247 27.90 -56.13 26.38
N SER A 248 28.78 -56.40 25.40
CA SER A 248 28.88 -55.82 24.05
C SER A 248 28.44 -54.36 23.85
N VAL A 249 29.40 -53.50 23.48
CA VAL A 249 29.10 -52.28 22.71
C VAL A 249 28.29 -52.67 21.48
N ILE A 250 27.01 -52.29 21.45
CA ILE A 250 26.19 -52.38 20.25
C ILE A 250 26.82 -51.42 19.23
N PRO A 251 27.26 -51.87 18.03
CA PRO A 251 27.78 -50.96 17.02
C PRO A 251 26.68 -49.95 16.65
N PRO A 252 27.02 -48.70 16.33
CA PRO A 252 26.00 -47.69 16.01
C PRO A 252 25.13 -48.19 14.86
N THR A 253 23.85 -48.47 15.16
CA THR A 253 22.91 -48.97 14.15
C THR A 253 22.86 -47.96 13.00
N PRO A 254 23.05 -48.38 11.73
CA PRO A 254 23.12 -47.44 10.62
C PRO A 254 21.84 -46.61 10.61
N HIS A 255 22.00 -45.29 10.45
CA HIS A 255 20.93 -44.31 10.62
C HIS A 255 19.68 -44.73 9.83
N TYR A 256 18.65 -45.19 10.54
CA TYR A 256 17.39 -45.62 9.93
C TYR A 256 16.53 -44.40 9.59
N ILE A 257 17.06 -43.54 8.70
CA ILE A 257 16.27 -42.59 7.95
C ILE A 257 15.29 -43.44 7.12
N PRO A 258 13.97 -43.36 7.36
CA PRO A 258 13.01 -44.08 6.53
C PRO A 258 13.20 -43.57 5.10
N SER A 259 13.53 -44.49 4.18
CA SER A 259 14.18 -44.14 2.91
C SER A 259 13.44 -43.02 2.18
N LEU A 260 14.06 -41.85 2.14
CA LEU A 260 13.53 -40.68 1.43
C LEU A 260 13.30 -41.06 -0.04
N PRO A 261 12.23 -40.56 -0.68
CA PRO A 261 11.94 -40.85 -2.09
C PRO A 261 13.16 -40.64 -2.99
N SER A 262 13.31 -41.46 -4.03
CA SER A 262 14.47 -41.42 -4.94
C SER A 262 14.61 -40.11 -5.76
N GLY A 263 13.63 -39.21 -5.68
CA GLY A 263 13.72 -37.84 -6.21
C GLY A 263 14.31 -36.81 -5.22
N CYS A 264 14.64 -37.20 -3.99
CA CYS A 264 15.25 -36.31 -3.00
C CYS A 264 16.74 -36.07 -3.30
N LEU A 265 17.14 -34.80 -3.34
CA LEU A 265 18.53 -34.39 -3.37
C LEU A 265 19.04 -34.19 -1.93
N LEU A 266 20.23 -34.72 -1.64
CA LEU A 266 20.85 -34.71 -0.32
C LEU A 266 22.24 -34.04 -0.39
N SER A 267 22.56 -33.22 0.61
CA SER A 267 23.91 -32.69 0.87
C SER A 267 24.15 -32.54 2.38
N GLU A 268 25.39 -32.29 2.78
CA GLU A 268 25.86 -32.23 4.18
C GLU A 268 25.00 -31.39 5.14
N THR A 269 24.24 -30.42 4.63
CA THR A 269 23.39 -29.53 5.44
C THR A 269 22.01 -29.25 4.82
N THR A 270 21.67 -29.87 3.69
CA THR A 270 20.42 -29.62 2.95
C THR A 270 19.77 -30.90 2.43
N ILE A 271 18.47 -31.04 2.67
CA ILE A 271 17.61 -32.06 2.06
C ILE A 271 16.56 -31.34 1.20
N ALA A 272 16.40 -31.77 -0.05
CA ALA A 272 15.42 -31.21 -0.97
C ALA A 272 14.60 -32.32 -1.65
N CYS A 273 13.34 -32.47 -1.25
CA CYS A 273 12.41 -33.50 -1.71
C CYS A 273 11.21 -32.89 -2.46
N GLY A 274 11.43 -31.85 -3.26
CA GLY A 274 10.35 -31.16 -3.98
C GLY A 274 9.65 -32.07 -5.00
N ASN A 275 8.32 -32.01 -5.09
CA ASN A 275 7.51 -32.79 -6.05
C ASN A 275 7.80 -34.31 -6.02
N THR A 276 7.94 -34.88 -4.81
CA THR A 276 8.16 -36.33 -4.61
C THR A 276 6.90 -37.09 -4.18
N LYS A 277 5.75 -36.41 -4.13
CA LYS A 277 4.43 -36.92 -3.68
C LYS A 277 4.44 -37.43 -2.23
N MET A 278 5.32 -36.91 -1.37
CA MET A 278 5.32 -37.24 0.06
C MET A 278 3.98 -36.85 0.70
N THR A 279 3.33 -37.78 1.40
CA THR A 279 2.07 -37.56 2.13
C THR A 279 2.26 -37.30 3.63
N TYR A 280 3.44 -37.67 4.15
CA TYR A 280 3.90 -37.44 5.52
C TYR A 280 5.41 -37.17 5.52
N LEU A 281 5.89 -36.47 6.54
CA LEU A 281 7.32 -36.34 6.81
C LEU A 281 7.79 -37.56 7.66
N PRO A 282 8.75 -38.39 7.19
CA PRO A 282 9.35 -39.42 8.04
C PRO A 282 10.06 -38.80 9.24
N LEU A 283 10.11 -39.51 10.36
CA LEU A 283 10.98 -39.13 11.48
C LEU A 283 12.44 -39.21 11.04
N MET A 284 13.17 -38.11 11.21
CA MET A 284 14.59 -37.99 10.88
C MET A 284 15.35 -37.35 12.04
N THR A 285 16.58 -37.80 12.26
CA THR A 285 17.50 -37.23 13.24
C THR A 285 18.79 -36.86 12.51
N ASP A 286 18.99 -35.56 12.33
CA ASP A 286 20.17 -34.99 11.68
C ASP A 286 20.51 -33.67 12.41
N LEU A 287 21.69 -33.66 13.02
CA LEU A 287 22.21 -32.50 13.76
C LEU A 287 23.00 -31.53 12.86
N GLY A 288 23.39 -31.94 11.65
CA GLY A 288 24.04 -31.11 10.65
C GLY A 288 23.04 -30.31 9.79
N LEU A 289 21.82 -30.83 9.62
CA LEU A 289 20.80 -30.23 8.74
C LEU A 289 20.45 -28.78 9.12
N LYS A 290 20.55 -27.89 8.13
CA LYS A 290 20.17 -26.47 8.22
C LYS A 290 19.01 -26.11 7.30
N THR A 291 18.81 -26.87 6.22
CA THR A 291 17.84 -26.53 5.18
C THR A 291 17.01 -27.75 4.80
N LEU A 292 15.69 -27.62 4.79
CA LEU A 292 14.76 -28.69 4.44
C LEU A 292 13.69 -28.16 3.48
N TYR A 293 13.78 -28.55 2.20
CA TYR A 293 12.78 -28.21 1.19
C TYR A 293 11.84 -29.39 0.94
N LEU A 294 10.56 -29.20 1.21
CA LEU A 294 9.48 -30.18 1.05
C LEU A 294 8.34 -29.62 0.17
N ALA A 295 8.62 -28.60 -0.64
CA ALA A 295 7.64 -27.92 -1.48
C ALA A 295 6.97 -28.84 -2.52
N GLU A 296 5.75 -28.51 -2.94
CA GLU A 296 5.02 -29.21 -4.02
C GLU A 296 4.77 -30.70 -3.73
N ASN A 297 4.46 -31.03 -2.47
CA ASN A 297 4.15 -32.40 -2.04
C ASN A 297 2.68 -32.53 -1.59
N GLU A 298 2.34 -33.69 -1.03
CA GLU A 298 1.00 -34.00 -0.55
C GLU A 298 0.93 -34.08 0.99
N ILE A 299 1.88 -33.44 1.68
CA ILE A 299 2.04 -33.56 3.14
C ILE A 299 0.80 -32.94 3.79
N SER A 300 0.06 -33.79 4.51
CA SER A 300 -1.19 -33.43 5.18
C SER A 300 -1.11 -33.51 6.70
N LYS A 301 -0.02 -34.04 7.28
CA LYS A 301 0.14 -34.20 8.73
C LYS A 301 1.57 -33.90 9.18
N LEU A 302 1.68 -33.06 10.21
CA LEU A 302 2.92 -32.69 10.91
C LEU A 302 2.65 -32.67 12.43
N PRO A 303 2.84 -33.81 13.14
CA PRO A 303 2.63 -33.89 14.58
C PRO A 303 3.69 -33.07 15.35
N ALA A 304 3.41 -32.73 16.62
CA ALA A 304 4.20 -31.79 17.44
C ALA A 304 5.71 -32.09 17.60
N ARG A 305 6.16 -33.30 17.24
CA ARG A 305 7.57 -33.71 17.28
C ARG A 305 8.20 -33.98 15.89
N ALA A 306 7.53 -33.61 14.80
CA ALA A 306 7.96 -33.89 13.42
C ALA A 306 9.39 -33.42 13.11
N PHE A 307 9.81 -32.27 13.66
CA PHE A 307 11.15 -31.70 13.47
C PHE A 307 12.07 -31.85 14.72
N ALA A 308 11.70 -32.68 15.70
CA ALA A 308 12.42 -32.76 16.98
C ALA A 308 13.87 -33.28 16.85
N GLY A 309 14.16 -34.08 15.82
CA GLY A 309 15.51 -34.55 15.49
C GLY A 309 16.34 -33.58 14.65
N LEU A 310 15.81 -32.38 14.33
CA LEU A 310 16.41 -31.39 13.43
C LEU A 310 16.65 -30.02 14.14
N PRO A 311 17.35 -29.97 15.29
CA PRO A 311 17.42 -28.78 16.16
C PRO A 311 18.22 -27.60 15.56
N ASN A 312 18.96 -27.83 14.48
CA ASN A 312 19.82 -26.82 13.83
C ASN A 312 19.22 -26.20 12.57
N LEU A 313 17.95 -26.52 12.25
CA LEU A 313 17.27 -26.04 11.05
C LEU A 313 17.15 -24.50 11.03
N GLU A 314 17.66 -23.89 9.96
CA GLU A 314 17.65 -22.44 9.70
C GLU A 314 16.61 -22.04 8.64
N TRP A 315 16.28 -22.93 7.69
CA TRP A 315 15.26 -22.72 6.66
C TRP A 315 14.42 -23.99 6.46
N LEU A 316 13.10 -23.84 6.57
CA LEU A 316 12.11 -24.86 6.25
C LEU A 316 11.17 -24.37 5.15
N ASP A 317 10.95 -25.17 4.11
CA ASP A 317 9.95 -24.91 3.08
C ASP A 317 8.94 -26.07 3.02
N LEU A 318 7.68 -25.74 3.25
CA LEU A 318 6.50 -26.62 3.24
C LEU A 318 5.43 -26.10 2.27
N SER A 319 5.80 -25.25 1.31
CA SER A 319 4.84 -24.63 0.38
C SER A 319 4.17 -25.65 -0.55
N LYS A 320 3.00 -25.30 -1.08
CA LYS A 320 2.20 -26.10 -2.02
C LYS A 320 2.01 -27.54 -1.54
N ASN A 321 1.52 -27.67 -0.31
CA ASN A 321 1.24 -28.95 0.35
C ASN A 321 -0.26 -29.06 0.71
N LYS A 322 -0.62 -30.01 1.57
CA LYS A 322 -2.00 -30.28 1.99
C LYS A 322 -2.19 -30.02 3.50
N LEU A 323 -1.40 -29.13 4.10
CA LEU A 323 -1.46 -28.83 5.53
C LEU A 323 -2.72 -28.01 5.86
N ASP A 324 -3.51 -28.49 6.81
CA ASP A 324 -4.62 -27.78 7.45
C ASP A 324 -4.49 -27.83 8.98
N ASP A 325 -5.38 -27.13 9.68
CA ASP A 325 -5.37 -27.01 11.15
C ASP A 325 -5.60 -28.35 11.88
N SER A 326 -6.10 -29.39 11.20
CA SER A 326 -6.27 -30.74 11.76
C SER A 326 -5.00 -31.59 11.61
N GLY A 327 -4.23 -31.31 10.55
CA GLY A 327 -2.96 -31.97 10.24
C GLY A 327 -1.75 -31.35 10.93
N LEU A 328 -1.76 -30.03 11.16
CA LEU A 328 -0.66 -29.27 11.72
C LEU A 328 -0.79 -29.12 13.24
N ALA A 329 0.10 -29.77 14.00
CA ALA A 329 0.13 -29.56 15.45
C ALA A 329 0.55 -28.11 15.79
N PHE A 330 -0.26 -27.44 16.61
CA PHE A 330 -0.19 -25.99 16.82
C PHE A 330 1.17 -25.46 17.30
N ASP A 331 1.98 -26.28 17.97
CA ASP A 331 3.32 -25.90 18.46
C ASP A 331 4.51 -26.55 17.73
N VAL A 332 4.29 -27.20 16.58
CA VAL A 332 5.29 -28.00 15.87
C VAL A 332 6.58 -27.24 15.47
N PHE A 333 6.50 -25.92 15.25
CA PHE A 333 7.65 -25.07 14.90
C PHE A 333 8.29 -24.38 16.12
N LYS A 334 7.63 -24.37 17.28
CA LYS A 334 7.96 -23.57 18.47
C LYS A 334 9.39 -23.78 18.98
N ASN A 335 9.89 -25.01 18.90
CA ASN A 335 11.20 -25.40 19.42
C ASN A 335 12.35 -25.26 18.39
N LEU A 336 12.07 -24.83 17.16
CA LEU A 336 13.08 -24.62 16.12
C LEU A 336 13.79 -23.26 16.34
N THR A 337 14.56 -23.16 17.42
CA THR A 337 15.15 -21.91 17.92
C THR A 337 16.23 -21.29 17.04
N LYS A 338 16.65 -21.97 15.97
CA LYS A 338 17.55 -21.44 14.93
C LYS A 338 16.84 -21.10 13.61
N LEU A 339 15.54 -21.38 13.49
CA LEU A 339 14.78 -21.17 12.25
C LEU A 339 14.66 -19.67 11.95
N LYS A 340 15.16 -19.27 10.78
CA LYS A 340 15.15 -17.89 10.27
C LYS A 340 14.11 -17.73 9.16
N ARG A 341 13.90 -18.77 8.33
CA ARG A 341 12.97 -18.78 7.21
C ARG A 341 11.95 -19.92 7.37
N LEU A 342 10.67 -19.58 7.20
CA LEU A 342 9.59 -20.55 7.07
C LEU A 342 8.68 -20.16 5.91
N ASN A 343 8.51 -21.09 4.98
CA ASN A 343 7.55 -20.98 3.88
C ASN A 343 6.43 -22.01 4.04
N LEU A 344 5.18 -21.54 4.07
CA LEU A 344 3.94 -22.32 4.20
C LEU A 344 2.94 -21.95 3.07
N ASP A 345 3.39 -21.26 2.02
CA ASP A 345 2.55 -20.76 0.92
C ASP A 345 1.73 -21.87 0.27
N GLY A 346 0.51 -21.60 -0.22
CA GLY A 346 -0.29 -22.58 -0.96
C GLY A 346 -0.67 -23.82 -0.14
N ASN A 347 -1.08 -23.62 1.12
CA ASN A 347 -1.61 -24.67 2.00
C ASN A 347 -3.09 -24.36 2.33
N ARG A 348 -3.63 -24.93 3.41
CA ARG A 348 -5.06 -24.82 3.79
C ARG A 348 -5.24 -24.40 5.24
N LEU A 349 -4.24 -23.71 5.80
CA LEU A 349 -4.27 -23.23 7.19
C LEU A 349 -5.35 -22.17 7.36
N SER A 350 -6.13 -22.27 8.43
CA SER A 350 -7.14 -21.26 8.81
C SER A 350 -6.72 -20.45 10.05
N VAL A 351 -5.74 -20.97 10.82
CA VAL A 351 -5.10 -20.28 11.95
C VAL A 351 -3.58 -20.36 11.85
N LEU A 352 -2.88 -19.27 12.22
CA LEU A 352 -1.41 -19.27 12.30
C LEU A 352 -0.92 -20.09 13.50
N PRO A 353 0.05 -21.03 13.31
CA PRO A 353 0.63 -21.82 14.39
C PRO A 353 1.55 -21.01 15.31
N ILE A 354 2.01 -21.60 16.42
CA ILE A 354 3.06 -21.01 17.26
C ILE A 354 4.40 -21.04 16.54
N LEU A 355 4.87 -19.86 16.14
CA LEU A 355 6.13 -19.66 15.42
C LEU A 355 7.29 -19.32 16.37
N PRO A 356 8.54 -19.73 16.05
CA PRO A 356 9.71 -19.47 16.89
C PRO A 356 10.17 -18.01 16.80
N SER A 357 10.61 -17.43 17.92
CA SER A 357 11.06 -16.02 18.01
C SER A 357 12.38 -15.71 17.29
N SER A 358 13.05 -16.72 16.72
CA SER A 358 14.22 -16.61 15.85
C SER A 358 13.87 -16.18 14.42
N LEU A 359 12.60 -16.30 14.02
CA LEU A 359 12.16 -16.14 12.65
C LEU A 359 12.38 -14.70 12.14
N GLN A 360 12.88 -14.60 10.91
CA GLN A 360 13.22 -13.37 10.20
C GLN A 360 12.38 -13.20 8.92
N GLU A 361 11.88 -14.31 8.36
CA GLU A 361 11.08 -14.35 7.14
C GLU A 361 9.98 -15.40 7.29
N LEU A 362 8.73 -14.98 7.14
CA LEU A 362 7.54 -15.83 7.11
C LEU A 362 6.77 -15.60 5.81
N LYS A 363 6.46 -16.70 5.11
CA LYS A 363 5.54 -16.71 3.98
C LYS A 363 4.39 -17.67 4.29
N VAL A 364 3.16 -17.15 4.21
CA VAL A 364 1.88 -17.87 4.41
C VAL A 364 0.86 -17.45 3.34
N ASN A 365 1.35 -17.12 2.15
CA ASN A 365 0.54 -16.73 0.99
C ASN A 365 -0.44 -17.86 0.60
N ASP A 366 -1.53 -17.55 -0.07
CA ASP A 366 -2.49 -18.53 -0.64
C ASP A 366 -2.91 -19.61 0.38
N ASN A 367 -3.39 -19.16 1.54
CA ASN A 367 -3.96 -19.97 2.62
C ASN A 367 -5.37 -19.43 2.98
N ASN A 368 -6.05 -20.03 3.96
CA ASN A 368 -7.42 -19.69 4.34
C ASN A 368 -7.51 -18.94 5.68
N LEU A 369 -6.50 -18.13 6.04
CA LEU A 369 -6.36 -17.57 7.40
C LEU A 369 -7.54 -16.65 7.79
N LEU A 370 -8.32 -17.08 8.79
CA LEU A 370 -9.63 -16.48 9.10
C LEU A 370 -9.54 -15.11 9.78
N GLU A 371 -8.53 -14.88 10.62
CA GLU A 371 -8.29 -13.60 11.28
C GLU A 371 -6.82 -13.40 11.68
N LEU A 372 -6.44 -12.13 11.89
CA LEU A 372 -5.22 -11.75 12.58
C LEU A 372 -5.60 -10.95 13.83
N ASN A 373 -5.30 -11.49 15.01
CA ASN A 373 -5.54 -10.84 16.29
C ASN A 373 -4.22 -10.40 16.98
N ARG A 374 -4.36 -9.71 18.12
CA ARG A 374 -3.24 -9.16 18.92
C ARG A 374 -2.16 -10.18 19.36
N HIS A 375 -2.41 -11.47 19.22
CA HIS A 375 -1.49 -12.56 19.59
C HIS A 375 -0.89 -13.30 18.38
N SER A 376 -1.42 -13.14 17.16
CA SER A 376 -1.03 -13.92 15.97
C SER A 376 0.47 -13.87 15.65
N PHE A 377 1.16 -12.79 16.01
CA PHE A 377 2.63 -12.64 15.84
C PHE A 377 3.39 -12.50 17.17
N ARG A 378 2.83 -13.02 18.27
CA ARG A 378 3.42 -12.89 19.62
C ARG A 378 4.83 -13.48 19.67
N GLY A 379 5.83 -12.64 19.94
CA GLY A 379 7.23 -13.03 20.08
C GLY A 379 8.07 -12.87 18.81
N LEU A 380 7.47 -12.56 17.65
CA LEU A 380 8.17 -12.39 16.38
C LEU A 380 8.83 -11.01 16.22
N SER A 381 9.53 -10.55 17.26
CA SER A 381 10.22 -9.25 17.28
C SER A 381 11.46 -9.18 16.37
N ASN A 382 11.88 -10.31 15.80
CA ASN A 382 12.99 -10.43 14.85
C ASN A 382 12.54 -10.50 13.38
N LEU A 383 11.24 -10.57 13.10
CA LEU A 383 10.71 -10.70 11.75
C LEU A 383 11.01 -9.44 10.92
N LEU A 384 11.54 -9.65 9.71
CA LEU A 384 11.95 -8.62 8.73
C LEU A 384 11.04 -8.64 7.50
N ASN A 385 10.70 -9.84 7.00
CA ASN A 385 9.78 -10.09 5.89
C ASN A 385 8.53 -10.87 6.38
N LEU A 386 7.35 -10.38 6.00
CA LEU A 386 6.06 -11.05 6.21
C LEU A 386 5.24 -11.01 4.91
N GLU A 387 4.93 -12.18 4.35
CA GLU A 387 4.14 -12.33 3.13
C GLU A 387 2.86 -13.12 3.44
N MET A 388 1.69 -12.51 3.22
CA MET A 388 0.36 -13.08 3.50
C MET A 388 -0.65 -12.69 2.42
N GLU A 389 -0.22 -12.83 1.17
CA GLU A 389 -1.04 -12.65 -0.04
C GLU A 389 -2.15 -13.71 -0.12
N GLY A 390 -3.27 -13.41 -0.81
CA GLY A 390 -4.27 -14.42 -1.18
C GLY A 390 -5.09 -15.04 -0.03
N ASN A 391 -5.08 -14.47 1.18
CA ASN A 391 -5.73 -15.04 2.37
C ASN A 391 -7.17 -14.53 2.64
N GLY A 392 -7.68 -13.61 1.81
CA GLY A 392 -9.03 -13.04 1.98
C GLY A 392 -9.18 -12.05 3.16
N PHE A 393 -8.09 -11.57 3.75
CA PHE A 393 -8.11 -10.60 4.85
C PHE A 393 -8.85 -9.30 4.51
N HIS A 394 -9.52 -8.72 5.48
CA HIS A 394 -10.26 -7.47 5.35
C HIS A 394 -10.26 -6.67 6.67
N ASP A 395 -10.80 -5.46 6.62
CA ASP A 395 -10.73 -4.48 7.71
C ASP A 395 -11.45 -4.92 9.01
N GLY A 396 -12.25 -6.00 8.93
CA GLY A 396 -13.00 -6.58 10.04
C GLY A 396 -12.36 -7.80 10.69
N ASN A 397 -11.44 -8.51 10.02
CA ASN A 397 -10.75 -9.69 10.58
C ASN A 397 -9.26 -9.44 10.88
N VAL A 398 -8.73 -8.24 10.61
CA VAL A 398 -7.36 -7.84 10.99
C VAL A 398 -7.41 -6.78 12.10
N SER A 399 -7.09 -7.18 13.32
CA SER A 399 -7.10 -6.29 14.49
C SER A 399 -6.04 -5.19 14.39
N PRO A 400 -6.34 -3.93 14.78
CA PRO A 400 -5.38 -2.81 14.86
C PRO A 400 -4.12 -3.03 15.72
N LEU A 401 -4.06 -4.15 16.45
CA LEU A 401 -2.96 -4.51 17.34
C LEU A 401 -2.12 -5.70 16.83
N SER A 402 -2.51 -6.36 15.74
CA SER A 402 -1.90 -7.61 15.29
C SER A 402 -0.42 -7.44 14.93
N PHE A 403 -0.07 -6.42 14.16
CA PHE A 403 1.32 -6.14 13.77
C PHE A 403 2.18 -5.52 14.90
N LYS A 404 1.59 -5.13 16.04
CA LYS A 404 2.29 -4.48 17.16
C LYS A 404 3.54 -5.22 17.69
N PRO A 405 3.63 -6.58 17.69
CA PRO A 405 4.84 -7.29 18.11
C PRO A 405 6.03 -7.19 17.14
N LEU A 406 5.80 -6.85 15.87
CA LEU A 406 6.78 -6.96 14.78
C LEU A 406 7.78 -5.80 14.79
N LYS A 407 8.76 -5.84 15.69
CA LYS A 407 9.65 -4.70 16.01
C LYS A 407 10.76 -4.40 15.00
N LYS A 408 10.95 -5.24 13.98
CA LYS A 408 11.98 -5.07 12.94
C LYS A 408 11.43 -5.25 11.51
N LEU A 409 10.10 -5.26 11.34
CA LEU A 409 9.50 -5.53 10.04
C LEU A 409 9.87 -4.42 9.05
N ILE A 410 10.40 -4.82 7.90
CA ILE A 410 10.85 -3.95 6.81
C ILE A 410 9.95 -4.12 5.59
N TYR A 411 9.51 -5.36 5.33
CA TYR A 411 8.68 -5.74 4.19
C TYR A 411 7.37 -6.40 4.64
N LEU A 412 6.25 -6.00 4.03
CA LEU A 412 4.92 -6.55 4.28
C LEU A 412 4.12 -6.65 2.97
N ARG A 413 3.77 -7.88 2.56
CA ARG A 413 2.88 -8.13 1.41
C ARG A 413 1.52 -8.63 1.87
N LEU A 414 0.48 -7.88 1.49
CA LEU A 414 -0.93 -8.13 1.78
C LEU A 414 -1.77 -8.11 0.48
N ASN A 415 -1.14 -8.43 -0.65
CA ASN A 415 -1.76 -8.45 -1.97
C ASN A 415 -2.90 -9.49 -2.08
N GLN A 416 -3.78 -9.36 -3.08
CA GLN A 416 -4.85 -10.32 -3.37
C GLN A 416 -5.78 -10.64 -2.18
N ASN A 417 -5.90 -9.71 -1.23
CA ASN A 417 -6.80 -9.80 -0.08
C ASN A 417 -8.08 -8.99 -0.37
N HIS A 418 -8.86 -8.66 0.65
CA HIS A 418 -10.20 -8.06 0.55
C HIS A 418 -10.34 -6.75 1.36
N PHE A 419 -9.23 -6.11 1.72
CA PHE A 419 -9.20 -4.82 2.42
C PHE A 419 -9.94 -3.73 1.64
N ARG A 420 -10.70 -2.87 2.33
CA ARG A 420 -11.37 -1.68 1.77
C ARG A 420 -10.72 -0.36 2.20
N ALA A 421 -9.91 -0.39 3.26
CA ALA A 421 -9.04 0.71 3.69
C ALA A 421 -7.60 0.19 3.89
N LEU A 422 -6.66 1.09 4.21
CA LEU A 422 -5.33 0.65 4.65
C LEU A 422 -5.44 0.03 6.06
N PRO A 423 -4.86 -1.18 6.30
CA PRO A 423 -4.89 -1.80 7.62
C PRO A 423 -4.18 -0.93 8.66
N SER A 424 -4.70 -0.91 9.88
CA SER A 424 -4.18 -0.07 10.96
C SER A 424 -3.12 -0.78 11.81
N GLY A 425 -2.26 -0.01 12.47
CA GLY A 425 -1.23 -0.54 13.38
C GLY A 425 0.05 -1.06 12.71
N ILE A 426 0.25 -0.79 11.42
CA ILE A 426 1.46 -1.13 10.66
C ILE A 426 2.73 -0.64 11.39
N PRO A 427 3.82 -1.44 11.47
CA PRO A 427 5.01 -1.08 12.24
C PRO A 427 5.75 0.14 11.68
N SER A 428 6.24 1.02 12.57
CA SER A 428 7.00 2.22 12.20
C SER A 428 8.34 1.95 11.50
N THR A 429 8.82 0.70 11.53
CA THR A 429 10.04 0.24 10.86
C THR A 429 9.85 -0.10 9.39
N LEU A 430 8.60 -0.24 8.93
CA LEU A 430 8.29 -0.73 7.58
C LEU A 430 8.80 0.22 6.50
N GLN A 431 9.37 -0.35 5.44
CA GLN A 431 9.92 0.36 4.28
C GLN A 431 9.14 0.03 3.00
N GLU A 432 8.62 -1.19 2.88
CA GLU A 432 7.90 -1.67 1.71
C GLU A 432 6.54 -2.23 2.13
N LEU A 433 5.45 -1.65 1.58
CA LEU A 433 4.08 -2.04 1.84
C LEU A 433 3.36 -2.34 0.52
N HIS A 434 2.97 -3.59 0.33
CA HIS A 434 2.23 -4.03 -0.85
C HIS A 434 0.79 -4.40 -0.48
N LEU A 435 -0.17 -3.76 -1.16
CA LEU A 435 -1.62 -3.90 -0.98
C LEU A 435 -2.34 -3.98 -2.34
N ASP A 436 -1.67 -4.50 -3.35
CA ASP A 436 -2.20 -4.65 -4.71
C ASP A 436 -3.36 -5.66 -4.78
N ASN A 437 -4.20 -5.55 -5.81
CA ASN A 437 -5.30 -6.50 -6.07
C ASN A 437 -6.27 -6.68 -4.88
N ASN A 438 -6.50 -5.60 -4.14
CA ASN A 438 -7.43 -5.56 -3.00
C ASN A 438 -8.75 -4.88 -3.42
N ARG A 439 -9.52 -4.35 -2.46
CA ARG A 439 -10.78 -3.64 -2.70
C ARG A 439 -10.75 -2.24 -2.08
N ILE A 440 -9.56 -1.63 -1.99
CA ILE A 440 -9.33 -0.40 -1.24
C ILE A 440 -10.03 0.76 -1.93
N GLU A 441 -10.98 1.35 -1.21
CA GLU A 441 -11.85 2.44 -1.66
C GLU A 441 -11.41 3.77 -1.02
N ALA A 442 -10.68 3.77 0.11
CA ALA A 442 -10.22 4.98 0.79
C ALA A 442 -8.83 4.89 1.46
N VAL A 443 -8.14 6.04 1.53
CA VAL A 443 -6.91 6.29 2.31
C VAL A 443 -7.16 7.46 3.25
N HIS A 444 -7.47 7.18 4.52
CA HIS A 444 -7.82 8.18 5.53
C HIS A 444 -6.61 8.99 6.04
N GLU A 445 -6.85 10.20 6.56
CA GLU A 445 -5.79 11.02 7.14
C GLU A 445 -5.16 10.32 8.36
N GLY A 446 -3.83 10.33 8.42
CA GLY A 446 -3.08 9.88 9.60
C GLY A 446 -2.90 8.36 9.74
N ILE A 447 -3.51 7.53 8.91
CA ILE A 447 -3.40 6.05 9.01
C ILE A 447 -1.94 5.56 8.89
N LEU A 448 -1.11 6.25 8.08
CA LEU A 448 0.33 6.01 7.92
C LEU A 448 1.23 6.98 8.71
N ASN A 449 0.70 7.73 9.70
CA ASN A 449 1.48 8.78 10.39
C ASN A 449 2.67 8.29 11.25
N LYS A 450 2.76 6.98 11.51
CA LYS A 450 3.86 6.35 12.26
C LYS A 450 4.82 5.57 11.37
N THR A 451 4.44 5.26 10.14
CA THR A 451 5.24 4.48 9.18
C THR A 451 6.13 5.40 8.35
N LEU A 452 6.92 6.22 9.05
CA LEU A 452 7.75 7.28 8.46
C LEU A 452 8.92 6.75 7.63
N ASN A 453 9.27 5.47 7.78
CA ASN A 453 10.34 4.79 7.05
C ASN A 453 9.90 4.22 5.70
N LEU A 454 8.62 4.33 5.32
CA LEU A 454 8.13 3.83 4.03
C LEU A 454 8.87 4.50 2.87
N SER A 455 9.32 3.66 1.94
CA SER A 455 9.98 3.98 0.67
C SER A 455 9.11 3.57 -0.51
N ILE A 456 8.48 2.38 -0.45
CA ILE A 456 7.62 1.83 -1.51
C ILE A 456 6.22 1.57 -0.94
N ILE A 457 5.20 2.03 -1.67
CA ILE A 457 3.79 1.71 -1.42
C ILE A 457 3.15 1.30 -2.75
N THR A 458 2.65 0.07 -2.84
CA THR A 458 1.91 -0.39 -4.02
C THR A 458 0.44 -0.62 -3.68
N LEU A 459 -0.43 0.05 -4.43
CA LEU A 459 -1.89 0.05 -4.29
C LEU A 459 -2.55 -0.21 -5.66
N SER A 460 -1.87 -0.90 -6.57
CA SER A 460 -2.39 -1.18 -7.90
C SER A 460 -3.63 -2.08 -7.83
N ASN A 461 -4.48 -2.06 -8.86
CA ASN A 461 -5.64 -2.95 -8.98
C ASN A 461 -6.58 -2.87 -7.75
N ASN A 462 -6.92 -1.64 -7.36
CA ASN A 462 -7.81 -1.33 -6.25
C ASN A 462 -9.02 -0.50 -6.77
N ARG A 463 -9.70 0.24 -5.90
CA ARG A 463 -10.95 0.96 -6.21
C ARG A 463 -10.88 2.45 -5.87
N LEU A 464 -9.68 2.99 -5.66
CA LEU A 464 -9.45 4.36 -5.19
C LEU A 464 -10.05 5.37 -6.17
N MET A 465 -10.81 6.30 -5.61
CA MET A 465 -11.33 7.51 -6.26
C MET A 465 -10.69 8.75 -5.62
N GLU A 466 -10.85 9.93 -6.22
CA GLU A 466 -10.23 11.17 -5.74
C GLU A 466 -10.67 11.56 -4.32
N ASP A 467 -11.96 11.42 -4.03
CA ASP A 467 -12.57 11.67 -2.72
C ASP A 467 -12.23 10.61 -1.67
N GLY A 468 -11.87 9.40 -2.10
CA GLY A 468 -11.35 8.34 -1.23
C GLY A 468 -9.97 8.66 -0.62
N ILE A 469 -9.17 9.51 -1.27
CA ILE A 469 -7.82 9.88 -0.78
C ILE A 469 -7.91 11.17 0.04
N ALA A 470 -7.73 11.06 1.37
CA ALA A 470 -7.76 12.24 2.24
C ALA A 470 -6.66 13.25 1.86
N PRO A 471 -6.92 14.57 1.81
CA PRO A 471 -5.96 15.58 1.32
C PRO A 471 -4.63 15.68 2.08
N ARG A 472 -4.48 14.98 3.20
CA ARG A 472 -3.29 14.94 4.07
C ARG A 472 -2.80 13.52 4.34
N ALA A 473 -3.33 12.50 3.65
CA ALA A 473 -2.93 11.10 3.78
C ALA A 473 -1.40 10.89 3.71
N TRP A 474 -0.75 11.55 2.75
CA TRP A 474 0.65 11.35 2.41
C TRP A 474 1.63 12.36 3.07
N ILE A 475 1.13 13.39 3.75
CA ILE A 475 1.91 14.61 4.05
C ILE A 475 3.12 14.40 4.97
N HIS A 476 3.12 13.32 5.76
CA HIS A 476 4.21 12.95 6.66
C HIS A 476 5.18 11.91 6.07
N LEU A 477 4.88 11.35 4.89
CA LEU A 477 5.67 10.31 4.25
C LEU A 477 6.81 10.93 3.43
N MET A 478 7.82 11.43 4.13
CA MET A 478 8.94 12.16 3.51
C MET A 478 9.91 11.26 2.75
N ASN A 479 9.95 9.96 3.07
CA ASN A 479 10.89 8.99 2.52
C ASN A 479 10.31 8.12 1.40
N VAL A 480 9.02 8.26 1.05
CA VAL A 480 8.40 7.45 -0.01
C VAL A 480 8.95 7.89 -1.36
N GLU A 481 9.70 7.01 -2.00
CA GLU A 481 10.34 7.21 -3.30
C GLU A 481 9.50 6.64 -4.45
N SER A 482 8.72 5.58 -4.23
CA SER A 482 7.83 4.98 -5.23
C SER A 482 6.41 4.76 -4.70
N LEU A 483 5.42 5.16 -5.52
CA LEU A 483 4.00 5.03 -5.24
C LEU A 483 3.27 4.54 -6.51
N ASP A 484 2.69 3.34 -6.41
CA ASP A 484 1.85 2.77 -7.46
C ASP A 484 0.37 2.92 -7.11
N LEU A 485 -0.36 3.63 -7.97
CA LEU A 485 -1.79 3.88 -7.94
C LEU A 485 -2.45 3.48 -9.28
N SER A 486 -1.80 2.63 -10.07
CA SER A 486 -2.31 2.12 -11.34
C SER A 486 -3.55 1.23 -11.19
N HIS A 487 -4.31 1.01 -12.26
CA HIS A 487 -5.49 0.12 -12.25
C HIS A 487 -6.49 0.47 -11.12
N ASN A 488 -6.73 1.76 -10.92
CA ASN A 488 -7.69 2.32 -9.96
C ASN A 488 -8.75 3.15 -10.71
N ARG A 489 -9.50 4.00 -10.01
CA ARG A 489 -10.62 4.79 -10.56
C ARG A 489 -10.38 6.30 -10.45
N LEU A 490 -9.12 6.71 -10.45
CA LEU A 490 -8.73 8.12 -10.33
C LEU A 490 -9.10 8.88 -11.61
N VAL A 491 -9.76 10.03 -11.44
CA VAL A 491 -10.16 10.92 -12.56
C VAL A 491 -9.19 12.11 -12.70
N HIS A 492 -8.47 12.47 -11.66
CA HIS A 492 -7.45 13.53 -11.64
C HIS A 492 -6.16 13.02 -10.98
N VAL A 493 -5.00 13.55 -11.37
CA VAL A 493 -3.73 13.28 -10.65
C VAL A 493 -3.84 13.81 -9.22
N PRO A 494 -3.67 12.97 -8.17
CA PRO A 494 -3.90 13.39 -6.79
C PRO A 494 -3.01 14.57 -6.36
N SER A 495 -3.59 15.49 -5.59
CA SER A 495 -2.85 16.56 -4.92
C SER A 495 -2.18 16.06 -3.62
N PHE A 496 -1.17 16.79 -3.14
CA PHE A 496 -0.46 16.52 -1.88
C PHE A 496 0.21 15.14 -1.78
N LEU A 497 0.63 14.59 -2.93
CA LEU A 497 1.48 13.39 -3.04
C LEU A 497 2.78 13.49 -2.22
N PRO A 498 3.42 12.35 -1.86
CA PRO A 498 4.67 12.33 -1.09
C PRO A 498 5.75 13.26 -1.63
N ARG A 499 6.52 13.88 -0.73
CA ARG A 499 7.49 14.93 -1.10
C ARG A 499 8.78 14.37 -1.70
N GLY A 500 9.23 13.20 -1.24
CA GLY A 500 10.45 12.52 -1.72
C GLY A 500 10.24 11.68 -2.98
N LEU A 501 9.05 11.73 -3.58
CA LEU A 501 8.64 10.81 -4.64
C LEU A 501 9.49 10.97 -5.90
N LYS A 502 10.04 9.85 -6.38
CA LYS A 502 10.80 9.69 -7.63
C LYS A 502 9.96 8.99 -8.69
N GLN A 503 9.16 8.00 -8.32
CA GLN A 503 8.34 7.21 -9.22
C GLN A 503 6.85 7.33 -8.85
N LEU A 504 6.03 7.71 -9.83
CA LEU A 504 4.57 7.77 -9.71
C LEU A 504 3.93 6.99 -10.86
N ILE A 505 3.29 5.87 -10.52
CA ILE A 505 2.60 5.00 -11.48
C ILE A 505 1.09 5.24 -11.37
N LEU A 506 0.48 5.69 -12.47
CA LEU A 506 -0.93 6.07 -12.55
C LEU A 506 -1.61 5.51 -13.82
N HIS A 507 -0.96 4.59 -14.53
CA HIS A 507 -1.52 4.01 -15.76
C HIS A 507 -2.79 3.20 -15.51
N HIS A 508 -3.63 3.03 -16.54
CA HIS A 508 -4.89 2.29 -16.44
C HIS A 508 -5.84 2.86 -15.36
N ASN A 509 -5.98 4.18 -15.31
CA ASN A 509 -7.00 4.88 -14.53
C ASN A 509 -7.99 5.58 -15.49
N HIS A 510 -8.79 6.52 -15.00
CA HIS A 510 -9.70 7.33 -15.80
C HIS A 510 -9.27 8.80 -15.84
N ILE A 511 -7.95 9.06 -15.76
CA ILE A 511 -7.43 10.40 -15.50
C ILE A 511 -7.69 11.31 -16.70
N GLU A 512 -8.55 12.30 -16.51
CA GLU A 512 -8.86 13.36 -17.48
C GLU A 512 -8.01 14.62 -17.26
N ARG A 513 -7.44 14.84 -16.06
CA ARG A 513 -6.68 16.06 -15.74
C ARG A 513 -5.39 15.83 -14.94
N ILE A 514 -4.36 16.60 -15.29
CA ILE A 514 -3.16 16.83 -14.47
C ILE A 514 -3.23 18.28 -13.95
N PRO A 515 -3.51 18.53 -12.65
CA PRO A 515 -3.64 19.89 -12.14
C PRO A 515 -2.36 20.73 -12.26
N GLY A 516 -2.51 22.05 -12.41
CA GLY A 516 -1.38 22.98 -12.44
C GLY A 516 -0.59 22.96 -11.12
N TYR A 517 0.75 22.97 -11.20
CA TYR A 517 1.66 22.92 -10.04
C TYR A 517 1.56 21.66 -9.15
N VAL A 518 0.88 20.58 -9.57
CA VAL A 518 0.65 19.38 -8.73
C VAL A 518 1.94 18.69 -8.26
N PHE A 519 3.06 18.87 -8.98
CA PHE A 519 4.37 18.32 -8.63
C PHE A 519 5.35 19.35 -8.00
N ALA A 520 4.93 20.62 -7.85
CA ALA A 520 5.84 21.74 -7.55
C ALA A 520 6.51 21.71 -6.16
N HIS A 521 6.00 20.90 -5.23
CA HIS A 521 6.53 20.75 -3.87
C HIS A 521 7.58 19.63 -3.71
N MET A 522 7.66 18.72 -4.69
CA MET A 522 8.48 17.52 -4.65
C MET A 522 9.98 17.87 -4.69
N LYS A 523 10.79 17.17 -3.89
CA LYS A 523 12.25 17.31 -3.83
C LYS A 523 12.89 15.96 -3.48
N PRO A 524 13.78 15.39 -4.30
CA PRO A 524 14.45 15.99 -5.46
C PRO A 524 13.52 16.30 -6.65
N GLY A 525 12.45 15.51 -6.83
CA GLY A 525 11.47 15.61 -7.91
C GLY A 525 11.22 14.24 -8.54
N LEU A 526 10.13 14.08 -9.31
CA LEU A 526 9.87 12.81 -10.01
C LEU A 526 10.91 12.58 -11.11
N GLU A 527 11.40 11.35 -11.17
CA GLU A 527 12.20 10.77 -12.25
C GLU A 527 11.29 10.05 -13.26
N PHE A 528 10.29 9.30 -12.77
CA PHE A 528 9.36 8.50 -13.57
C PHE A 528 7.91 8.90 -13.34
N LEU A 529 7.17 9.21 -14.41
CA LEU A 529 5.74 9.53 -14.39
C LEU A 529 4.98 8.73 -15.45
N HIS A 530 4.24 7.70 -15.02
CA HIS A 530 3.54 6.79 -15.93
C HIS A 530 2.03 7.10 -15.92
N LEU A 531 1.53 7.67 -17.01
CA LEU A 531 0.12 8.09 -17.20
C LEU A 531 -0.53 7.41 -18.42
N SER A 532 0.09 6.36 -18.96
CA SER A 532 -0.44 5.58 -20.09
C SER A 532 -1.84 4.99 -19.82
N HIS A 533 -2.63 4.71 -20.86
CA HIS A 533 -3.97 4.13 -20.71
C HIS A 533 -4.86 4.95 -19.75
N ASN A 534 -5.09 6.21 -20.09
CA ASN A 534 -5.92 7.15 -19.33
C ASN A 534 -6.82 7.97 -20.28
N HIS A 535 -7.56 8.93 -19.75
CA HIS A 535 -8.53 9.73 -20.51
C HIS A 535 -8.03 11.16 -20.82
N LEU A 536 -6.71 11.40 -20.79
CA LEU A 536 -6.14 12.75 -20.92
C LEU A 536 -6.44 13.36 -22.29
N LYS A 537 -6.83 14.64 -22.26
CA LYS A 537 -7.07 15.52 -23.41
C LYS A 537 -6.27 16.80 -23.19
N ASP A 538 -6.04 17.58 -24.24
CA ASP A 538 -5.24 18.82 -24.21
C ASP A 538 -5.71 19.80 -23.12
N GLU A 539 -7.03 20.00 -22.99
CA GLU A 539 -7.65 20.85 -21.96
C GLU A 539 -7.44 20.33 -20.52
N GLY A 540 -7.11 19.06 -20.37
CA GLY A 540 -6.83 18.42 -19.09
C GLY A 540 -5.42 18.65 -18.56
N ILE A 541 -4.49 19.09 -19.41
CA ILE A 541 -3.09 19.36 -19.04
C ILE A 541 -2.86 20.86 -19.01
N HIS A 542 -2.90 21.45 -17.82
CA HIS A 542 -2.59 22.86 -17.64
C HIS A 542 -1.13 23.15 -18.04
N GLY A 543 -0.86 24.30 -18.65
CA GLY A 543 0.48 24.69 -19.13
C GLY A 543 1.57 24.86 -18.04
N VAL A 544 1.27 24.51 -16.79
CA VAL A 544 2.21 24.51 -15.63
C VAL A 544 2.09 23.22 -14.80
N SER A 545 1.41 22.18 -15.29
CA SER A 545 1.24 20.93 -14.54
C SER A 545 2.56 20.23 -14.25
N PHE A 546 3.47 20.20 -15.22
CA PHE A 546 4.83 19.66 -15.07
C PHE A 546 5.82 20.62 -14.35
N PHE A 547 5.34 21.72 -13.75
CA PHE A 547 6.22 22.63 -13.00
C PHE A 547 6.80 21.92 -11.76
N GLY A 548 8.11 22.06 -11.55
CA GLY A 548 8.89 21.30 -10.57
C GLY A 548 9.71 20.15 -11.19
N LEU A 549 9.27 19.57 -12.31
CA LEU A 549 9.88 18.36 -12.90
C LEU A 549 11.05 18.62 -13.87
N TYR A 550 11.27 19.88 -14.23
CA TYR A 550 12.19 20.36 -15.27
C TYR A 550 13.67 19.93 -15.15
N LYS A 551 14.10 19.44 -13.98
CA LYS A 551 15.46 18.93 -13.70
C LYS A 551 15.52 17.46 -13.29
N SER A 552 14.40 16.81 -13.01
CA SER A 552 14.36 15.46 -12.44
C SER A 552 13.80 14.41 -13.40
N LEU A 553 12.78 14.74 -14.19
CA LEU A 553 12.01 13.74 -14.92
C LEU A 553 12.80 13.18 -16.11
N THR A 554 13.04 11.87 -16.09
CA THR A 554 13.77 11.10 -17.09
C THR A 554 12.81 10.30 -18.00
N GLU A 555 11.67 9.85 -17.47
CA GLU A 555 10.66 9.10 -18.24
C GLU A 555 9.25 9.65 -18.03
N LEU A 556 8.56 9.93 -19.15
CA LEU A 556 7.17 10.37 -19.19
C LEU A 556 6.39 9.52 -20.19
N LEU A 557 5.48 8.69 -19.68
CA LEU A 557 4.62 7.84 -20.48
C LEU A 557 3.20 8.41 -20.52
N LEU A 558 2.74 8.80 -21.71
CA LEU A 558 1.44 9.42 -22.00
C LEU A 558 0.73 8.72 -23.18
N ASP A 559 1.21 7.53 -23.57
CA ASP A 559 0.60 6.74 -24.63
C ASP A 559 -0.82 6.25 -24.27
N ASN A 560 -1.59 5.79 -25.25
CA ASN A 560 -2.96 5.29 -25.04
C ASN A 560 -3.85 6.30 -24.28
N ASN A 561 -3.93 7.53 -24.80
CA ASN A 561 -4.71 8.64 -24.27
C ASN A 561 -5.46 9.35 -25.42
N TYR A 562 -6.08 10.51 -25.18
CA TYR A 562 -6.86 11.26 -26.18
C TYR A 562 -6.26 12.62 -26.55
N LEU A 563 -4.93 12.77 -26.44
CA LEU A 563 -4.21 14.02 -26.77
C LEU A 563 -4.26 14.30 -28.27
N GLN A 564 -4.65 15.52 -28.66
CA GLN A 564 -4.71 16.02 -30.04
C GLN A 564 -3.47 16.84 -30.44
N SER A 565 -2.70 17.31 -29.46
CA SER A 565 -1.40 17.96 -29.65
C SER A 565 -0.38 17.51 -28.60
N ILE A 566 0.91 17.78 -28.86
CA ILE A 566 1.98 17.52 -27.90
C ILE A 566 1.81 18.46 -26.68
N PRO A 567 1.77 17.96 -25.43
CA PRO A 567 1.47 18.78 -24.26
C PRO A 567 2.43 19.96 -24.07
N ARG A 568 1.88 21.11 -23.64
CA ARG A 568 2.69 22.29 -23.32
C ARG A 568 3.58 22.03 -22.10
N GLY A 569 4.83 22.43 -22.18
CA GLY A 569 5.82 22.29 -21.11
C GLY A 569 6.78 21.10 -21.25
N ILE A 570 6.57 20.19 -22.21
CA ILE A 570 7.52 19.11 -22.55
C ILE A 570 8.92 19.69 -22.85
N LEU A 571 8.98 20.77 -23.64
CA LEU A 571 10.19 21.56 -23.93
C LEU A 571 11.04 21.97 -22.71
N ASN A 572 10.41 22.06 -21.53
CA ASN A 572 11.06 22.49 -20.28
C ASN A 572 11.67 21.32 -19.49
N LEU A 573 11.41 20.07 -19.87
CA LEU A 573 11.89 18.87 -19.18
C LEU A 573 13.30 18.51 -19.64
N LYS A 574 14.31 19.23 -19.13
CA LYS A 574 15.70 19.16 -19.64
C LYS A 574 16.45 17.85 -19.32
N SER A 575 15.89 17.02 -18.43
CA SER A 575 16.43 15.69 -18.08
C SER A 575 15.69 14.53 -18.77
N LEU A 576 14.69 14.82 -19.61
CA LEU A 576 13.79 13.80 -20.18
C LEU A 576 14.50 12.97 -21.26
N GLN A 577 14.62 11.67 -21.01
CA GLN A 577 15.26 10.69 -21.89
C GLN A 577 14.23 9.90 -22.70
N VAL A 578 13.08 9.57 -22.09
CA VAL A 578 12.01 8.77 -22.70
C VAL A 578 10.69 9.54 -22.67
N LEU A 579 10.11 9.76 -23.84
CA LEU A 579 8.79 10.36 -24.03
C LEU A 579 7.92 9.41 -24.87
N ARG A 580 6.85 8.88 -24.30
CA ARG A 580 5.84 8.12 -25.07
C ARG A 580 4.55 8.89 -25.24
N LEU A 581 4.16 9.10 -26.49
CA LEU A 581 2.91 9.73 -26.93
C LEU A 581 2.18 8.85 -27.96
N SER A 582 2.52 7.56 -28.05
CA SER A 582 1.91 6.59 -28.97
C SER A 582 0.41 6.43 -28.74
N PHE A 583 -0.34 5.90 -29.71
CA PHE A 583 -1.77 5.56 -29.54
C PHE A 583 -2.60 6.73 -28.96
N ASN A 584 -2.41 7.92 -29.53
CA ASN A 584 -3.13 9.14 -29.17
C ASN A 584 -3.85 9.69 -30.41
N LYS A 585 -4.29 10.95 -30.36
CA LYS A 585 -5.02 11.64 -31.45
C LYS A 585 -4.22 12.80 -32.04
N ILE A 586 -2.89 12.80 -31.88
CA ILE A 586 -2.01 13.91 -32.26
C ILE A 586 -2.01 14.09 -33.78
N ARG A 587 -2.25 15.32 -34.26
CA ARG A 587 -2.37 15.62 -35.70
C ARG A 587 -1.17 16.35 -36.31
N TYR A 588 -0.34 16.99 -35.49
CA TYR A 588 0.79 17.80 -35.93
C TYR A 588 1.87 17.88 -34.86
N VAL A 589 3.12 18.08 -35.30
CA VAL A 589 4.29 18.35 -34.44
C VAL A 589 4.67 19.82 -34.65
N PRO A 590 4.21 20.77 -33.82
CA PRO A 590 4.48 22.18 -34.04
C PRO A 590 5.92 22.54 -33.66
N LEU A 591 6.46 23.60 -34.25
CA LEU A 591 7.74 24.22 -33.87
C LEU A 591 7.77 24.49 -32.36
N ASN A 592 8.93 24.25 -31.71
CA ASN A 592 9.13 24.48 -30.28
C ASN A 592 8.21 23.67 -29.35
N SER A 593 7.77 22.47 -29.77
CA SER A 593 7.06 21.51 -28.91
C SER A 593 8.00 20.54 -28.19
N ILE A 594 8.97 19.96 -28.92
CA ILE A 594 9.95 18.99 -28.42
C ILE A 594 11.35 19.62 -28.37
N CYS A 595 11.82 20.19 -29.49
CA CYS A 595 13.11 20.88 -29.59
C CYS A 595 12.93 22.40 -29.69
N ASP A 596 13.81 23.16 -29.02
CA ASP A 596 13.81 24.62 -29.06
C ASP A 596 14.73 25.11 -30.19
N THR A 597 14.16 25.59 -31.29
CA THR A 597 14.93 25.98 -32.49
C THR A 597 15.68 27.30 -32.33
N ARG A 598 15.66 27.91 -31.13
CA ARG A 598 16.36 29.17 -30.79
C ARG A 598 17.67 28.93 -30.03
N ILE A 599 17.93 27.69 -29.61
CA ILE A 599 19.07 27.31 -28.76
C ILE A 599 19.78 26.15 -29.44
N SER A 600 21.09 26.28 -29.66
CA SER A 600 21.92 25.22 -30.27
C SER A 600 22.38 24.19 -29.21
N GLU A 601 21.45 23.70 -28.39
CA GLU A 601 21.69 22.69 -27.36
C GLU A 601 21.02 21.36 -27.73
N ASP A 602 21.76 20.27 -27.57
CA ASP A 602 21.21 18.92 -27.67
C ASP A 602 20.27 18.63 -26.50
N SER A 603 19.22 17.84 -26.76
CA SER A 603 18.35 17.30 -25.71
C SER A 603 18.93 16.02 -25.11
N SER A 604 18.48 15.71 -23.89
CA SER A 604 18.70 14.41 -23.24
C SER A 604 17.79 13.30 -23.78
N LEU A 605 16.86 13.61 -24.69
CA LEU A 605 15.93 12.65 -25.31
C LEU A 605 16.67 11.56 -26.11
N VAL A 606 16.56 10.32 -25.62
CA VAL A 606 17.07 9.09 -26.24
C VAL A 606 15.95 8.33 -26.97
N SER A 607 14.69 8.52 -26.57
CA SER A 607 13.52 7.87 -27.18
C SER A 607 12.29 8.79 -27.17
N VAL A 608 11.68 8.99 -28.34
CA VAL A 608 10.43 9.71 -28.57
C VAL A 608 9.53 8.84 -29.42
N HIS A 609 8.44 8.35 -28.83
CA HIS A 609 7.42 7.56 -29.52
C HIS A 609 6.19 8.41 -29.88
N LEU A 610 5.79 8.36 -31.15
CA LEU A 610 4.68 9.11 -31.77
C LEU A 610 3.84 8.24 -32.72
N GLU A 611 4.14 6.95 -32.84
CA GLU A 611 3.38 5.98 -33.64
C GLU A 611 1.92 5.83 -33.21
N ASN A 612 1.05 5.41 -34.13
CA ASN A 612 -0.39 5.27 -33.94
C ASN A 612 -1.07 6.58 -33.49
N ASN A 613 -0.66 7.69 -34.13
CA ASN A 613 -1.33 9.00 -34.10
C ASN A 613 -1.85 9.36 -35.50
N TYR A 614 -2.29 10.59 -35.73
CA TYR A 614 -2.84 11.09 -37.01
C TYR A 614 -1.93 12.17 -37.62
N ILE A 615 -0.62 12.05 -37.43
CA ILE A 615 0.35 13.09 -37.80
C ILE A 615 0.59 13.05 -39.30
N ASN A 616 0.20 14.12 -40.02
CA ASN A 616 0.59 14.25 -41.42
C ASN A 616 2.11 14.53 -41.50
N ARG A 617 2.86 13.49 -41.86
CA ARG A 617 4.33 13.48 -41.90
C ARG A 617 4.92 14.45 -42.93
N ARG A 618 4.14 14.92 -43.92
CA ARG A 618 4.55 15.96 -44.88
C ARG A 618 4.52 17.38 -44.29
N HIS A 619 3.82 17.58 -43.18
CA HIS A 619 3.66 18.88 -42.51
C HIS A 619 4.50 19.01 -41.22
N ILE A 620 5.42 18.08 -40.96
CA ILE A 620 6.36 18.17 -39.84
C ILE A 620 7.47 19.17 -40.22
N PRO A 621 7.72 20.24 -39.43
CA PRO A 621 8.83 21.15 -39.67
C PRO A 621 10.19 20.42 -39.64
N PRO A 622 11.12 20.67 -40.58
CA PRO A 622 12.43 19.99 -40.60
C PRO A 622 13.24 20.11 -39.30
N THR A 623 13.03 21.20 -38.55
CA THR A 623 13.69 21.48 -37.26
C THR A 623 12.92 21.00 -36.03
N ALA A 624 11.75 20.36 -36.18
CA ALA A 624 10.90 19.95 -35.06
C ALA A 624 11.61 18.99 -34.06
N PHE A 625 12.59 18.23 -34.55
CA PHE A 625 13.38 17.27 -33.79
C PHE A 625 14.89 17.59 -33.79
N SER A 626 15.31 18.82 -34.14
CA SER A 626 16.73 19.16 -34.40
C SER A 626 17.70 18.97 -33.22
N CYS A 627 17.17 18.87 -32.00
CA CYS A 627 17.93 18.65 -30.76
C CYS A 627 18.11 17.16 -30.40
N ILE A 628 17.55 16.22 -31.19
CA ILE A 628 17.66 14.78 -30.94
C ILE A 628 18.80 14.24 -31.80
N LYS A 629 19.89 13.81 -31.15
CA LYS A 629 21.16 13.43 -31.81
C LYS A 629 21.05 12.28 -32.81
N THR A 630 20.00 11.48 -32.76
CA THR A 630 19.97 10.18 -33.42
C THR A 630 18.59 9.88 -33.98
N TYR A 631 18.50 9.73 -35.31
CA TYR A 631 17.22 9.65 -36.01
C TYR A 631 16.36 8.44 -35.60
N TYR A 632 16.98 7.31 -35.21
CA TYR A 632 16.25 6.12 -34.75
C TYR A 632 15.62 6.28 -33.37
N SER A 633 15.95 7.35 -32.62
CA SER A 633 15.26 7.72 -31.38
C SER A 633 13.82 8.17 -31.60
N ILE A 634 13.43 8.51 -32.83
CA ILE A 634 12.12 9.08 -33.16
C ILE A 634 11.27 8.01 -33.86
N ILE A 635 10.40 7.35 -33.12
CA ILE A 635 9.50 6.33 -33.64
C ILE A 635 8.20 7.03 -34.07
N LEU A 636 8.00 7.12 -35.39
CA LEU A 636 6.94 7.92 -36.02
C LEU A 636 5.98 7.08 -36.89
N ARG A 637 6.19 5.76 -36.96
CA ARG A 637 5.42 4.84 -37.82
C ARG A 637 4.92 3.61 -37.06
N PRO A 638 3.74 3.09 -37.43
CA PRO A 638 2.80 3.64 -38.41
C PRO A 638 2.08 4.89 -37.88
N GLN A 639 1.37 5.61 -38.74
CA GLN A 639 0.29 6.51 -38.35
C GLN A 639 -1.07 5.87 -38.70
N VAL A 640 -2.13 6.24 -37.97
CA VAL A 640 -3.49 5.88 -38.33
C VAL A 640 -3.81 6.52 -39.69
N ASN A 641 -4.44 5.75 -40.58
CA ASN A 641 -4.65 6.03 -42.00
C ASN A 641 -3.41 5.93 -42.94
N GLU A 642 -2.18 5.62 -42.48
CA GLU A 642 -1.06 5.26 -43.40
C GLU A 642 -1.30 3.93 -44.18
N TYR A 643 -2.40 3.23 -43.90
CA TYR A 643 -2.82 1.96 -44.54
C TYR A 643 -4.17 2.04 -45.28
N GLU A 644 -4.79 3.22 -45.40
CA GLU A 644 -6.03 3.42 -46.19
C GLU A 644 -5.76 4.00 -47.60
N GLU A 645 -4.50 4.36 -47.90
CA GLU A 645 -4.05 4.90 -49.20
C GLU A 645 -3.25 3.87 -50.05
N TYR A 646 -3.42 2.56 -49.82
CA TYR A 646 -2.69 1.46 -50.49
C TYR A 646 -3.59 0.34 -51.02
#